data_AF-A0A5C6DRV2-F1
#
_entry.id   AF-A0A5C6DRV2-F1
#
_cell.length_a   1.000
_cell.length_b   1.000
_cell.length_c   1.000
_cell.angle_alpha   90.00
_cell.angle_beta   90.00
_cell.angle_gamma   90.00
#
_symmetry.space_group_name_H-M   'P 1'
#
loop_
_entity.id
_entity.type
_entity.pdbx_description
1 polymer ?
#
loop_
_entity_poly.entity_id
_entity_poly.type
_entity_poly.pdbx_seq_one_letter_code
_entity_poly.pdbx_strand_id
1 'polypeptide(L)'
;MSTSKLSVKDDFPPVEYETWRATVEADLKGAPFEKKLVSHTYEGIGIQPVYTRKDELAGTDPTGFPGSSPFVRGRNPLGSVLTGTDLRQEHLHPDLGVTNKAILADLEGGVTSILIKLDSAARAGLDPDKVDDSESHDGVMAYDVNDLDVTLKKVGLDIIDVTLDAGAAFLPAAATLAGLWEDRGVIPAKARGAFNADPLAALARDGKLPVKVETAIKQLADLATWTSRHYPKVTSVAVDTAVYHDAGATAAQDIAFSMATAVEYLRAMTAAGMTVDRAAEQILFRTSLGTHHFLAISKLRAAREVWARVIEACGGSASGMKVHSRTGSRVLTQRDPYVNLLRNTVASFAGIIGGADAVTSVPFDQAAQLPNDFSRRIARNTVLILDEESHLNCVVDPAGGSWFIEKLTDQLAKKAWQIFQEIEQQGGMIAALQSGWVASQIEVAFAPRAKDIATRREGITGVSEFPNLAEEQLEQRPVDVAALRIAAAERHKAKAAFLADLSGESDLSAACFQAASEGASIAQIARAIGFHQSSTEITPIEAHLFAQPFEELRDASDVWCTTKGQRPRVFLANMGPVAHHTGRATFAKNFFEAGGFEVIGNDGFQDADAAAAALKDSGANIAVICSSDKLYPEMVPAVTPALKAAGARSVILAGHPGDNEASWREAGIDRFIFIKCDVLATLRELLVDEGVLS
;
A
#
# COMPACT_ATOMS: atom_id res chain seq x y z
N MET A 1 25.54 41.95 31.15
CA MET A 1 24.69 41.64 29.98
C MET A 1 23.28 41.49 30.47
N SER A 2 22.37 42.38 30.06
CA SER A 2 20.97 42.34 30.46
C SER A 2 20.31 41.10 29.84
N THR A 3 19.88 40.15 30.66
CA THR A 3 19.03 39.04 30.25
C THR A 3 17.62 39.59 30.03
N SER A 4 17.33 40.10 28.83
CA SER A 4 15.93 40.34 28.44
C SER A 4 15.22 38.98 28.44
N LYS A 5 14.29 38.78 29.38
CA LYS A 5 13.44 37.59 29.39
C LYS A 5 12.61 37.60 28.10
N LEU A 6 12.80 36.58 27.27
CA LEU A 6 11.96 36.32 26.11
C LEU A 6 10.49 36.27 26.55
N SER A 7 9.65 37.10 25.95
CA SER A 7 8.20 37.08 26.11
C SER A 7 7.59 36.69 24.78
N VAL A 8 7.06 35.47 24.66
CA VAL A 8 6.49 34.98 23.38
C VAL A 8 5.45 35.95 22.82
N LYS A 9 4.64 36.56 23.70
CA LYS A 9 3.60 37.50 23.28
C LYS A 9 4.16 38.83 22.75
N ASP A 10 5.21 39.35 23.38
CA ASP A 10 5.73 40.68 23.06
C ASP A 10 6.80 40.62 21.96
N ASP A 11 7.59 39.54 21.92
CA ASP A 11 8.63 39.31 20.92
C ASP A 11 8.08 38.67 19.63
N PHE A 12 6.91 38.01 19.69
CA PHE A 12 6.22 37.42 18.53
C PHE A 12 4.73 37.82 18.52
N PRO A 13 4.42 39.11 18.25
CA PRO A 13 3.04 39.55 18.14
C PRO A 13 2.31 38.78 17.01
N PRO A 14 1.00 38.52 17.15
CA PRO A 14 0.24 37.82 16.13
C PRO A 14 0.27 38.58 14.80
N VAL A 15 0.50 37.85 13.72
CA VAL A 15 0.47 38.38 12.35
C VAL A 15 -0.87 38.03 11.71
N GLU A 16 -1.58 39.03 11.21
CA GLU A 16 -2.84 38.82 10.50
C GLU A 16 -2.60 38.09 9.17
N TYR A 17 -3.53 37.23 8.79
CA TYR A 17 -3.45 36.45 7.54
C TYR A 17 -3.22 37.34 6.31
N GLU A 18 -3.87 38.51 6.23
CA GLU A 18 -3.73 39.43 5.10
C GLU A 18 -2.31 39.98 4.99
N THR A 19 -1.64 40.23 6.11
CA THR A 19 -0.23 40.69 6.12
C THR A 19 0.71 39.60 5.63
N TRP A 20 0.50 38.36 6.06
CA TRP A 20 1.22 37.20 5.54
C TRP A 20 0.96 37.03 4.03
N ARG A 21 -0.31 37.10 3.60
CA ARG A 21 -0.74 36.95 2.21
C ARG A 21 -0.09 37.98 1.30
N ALA A 22 -0.07 39.25 1.70
CA ALA A 22 0.56 40.32 0.93
C ALA A 22 2.08 40.11 0.75
N THR A 23 2.77 39.59 1.77
CA THR A 23 4.20 39.26 1.70
C THR A 23 4.43 38.14 0.68
N VAL A 24 3.62 37.09 0.75
CA VAL A 24 3.68 35.96 -0.18
C VAL A 24 3.39 36.40 -1.62
N GLU A 25 2.38 37.25 -1.85
CA GLU A 25 2.04 37.76 -3.19
C GLU A 25 3.17 38.62 -3.77
N ALA A 26 3.86 39.39 -2.95
CA ALA A 26 5.06 40.13 -3.37
C ALA A 26 6.19 39.16 -3.79
N ASP A 27 6.44 38.10 -3.02
CA ASP A 27 7.46 37.08 -3.32
C ASP A 27 7.14 36.27 -4.59
N LEU A 28 5.84 36.10 -4.89
CA LEU A 28 5.38 35.43 -6.12
C LEU A 28 5.58 36.27 -7.39
N LYS A 29 5.99 37.54 -7.28
CA LYS A 29 6.33 38.43 -8.42
C LYS A 29 5.27 38.42 -9.54
N GLY A 30 4.00 38.50 -9.16
CA GLY A 30 2.85 38.53 -10.08
C GLY A 30 2.31 37.15 -10.49
N ALA A 31 2.91 36.05 -10.05
CA ALA A 31 2.33 34.73 -10.26
C ALA A 31 1.07 34.54 -9.38
N PRO A 32 -0.03 33.97 -9.90
CA PRO A 32 -1.26 33.80 -9.11
C PRO A 32 -1.04 32.84 -7.93
N PHE A 33 -1.36 33.29 -6.71
CA PHE A 33 -1.23 32.50 -5.49
C PHE A 33 -1.92 31.14 -5.60
N GLU A 34 -3.19 31.13 -6.00
CA GLU A 34 -4.00 29.90 -6.04
C GLU A 34 -3.37 28.84 -6.97
N LYS A 35 -2.71 29.28 -8.03
CA LYS A 35 -2.03 28.38 -8.98
C LYS A 35 -0.67 27.88 -8.48
N LYS A 36 -0.03 28.62 -7.58
CA LYS A 36 1.36 28.36 -7.15
C LYS A 36 1.47 27.71 -5.79
N LEU A 37 0.58 28.03 -4.86
CA LEU A 37 0.71 27.63 -3.45
C LEU A 37 -0.42 26.72 -2.95
N VAL A 38 -1.58 26.71 -3.62
CA VAL A 38 -2.63 25.74 -3.30
C VAL A 38 -2.35 24.45 -4.06
N SER A 39 -2.03 23.40 -3.30
CA SER A 39 -1.91 22.05 -3.85
C SER A 39 -3.26 21.35 -3.80
N HIS A 40 -3.43 20.29 -4.59
CA HIS A 40 -4.68 19.54 -4.63
C HIS A 40 -4.37 18.06 -4.43
N THR A 41 -5.14 17.41 -3.58
CA THR A 41 -5.13 15.96 -3.47
C THR A 41 -5.85 15.33 -4.67
N TYR A 42 -5.68 14.02 -4.87
CA TYR A 42 -6.34 13.30 -5.98
C TYR A 42 -7.86 13.16 -5.79
N GLU A 43 -8.36 13.31 -4.57
CA GLU A 43 -9.78 13.48 -4.24
C GLU A 43 -10.34 14.85 -4.67
N GLY A 44 -9.49 15.77 -5.13
CA GLY A 44 -9.84 17.16 -5.45
C GLY A 44 -9.99 18.05 -4.21
N ILE A 45 -9.34 17.73 -3.09
CA ILE A 45 -9.30 18.60 -1.91
C ILE A 45 -8.18 19.63 -2.10
N GLY A 46 -8.51 20.92 -2.01
CA GLY A 46 -7.53 22.01 -2.02
C GLY A 46 -6.83 22.13 -0.67
N ILE A 47 -5.51 22.02 -0.68
CA ILE A 47 -4.64 22.15 0.49
C ILE A 47 -4.02 23.53 0.50
N GLN A 48 -4.42 24.34 1.49
CA GLN A 48 -3.89 25.68 1.67
C GLN A 48 -2.46 25.61 2.23
N PRO A 49 -1.57 26.54 1.84
CA PRO A 49 -0.20 26.57 2.39
C PRO A 49 -0.16 26.96 3.87
N VAL A 50 -1.20 27.63 4.38
CA VAL A 50 -1.36 28.01 5.79
C VAL A 50 -2.82 27.87 6.19
N TYR A 51 -3.04 27.24 7.35
CA TYR A 51 -4.34 27.17 8.02
C TYR A 51 -4.28 27.98 9.31
N THR A 52 -5.37 28.65 9.65
CA THR A 52 -5.47 29.59 10.78
C THR A 52 -6.73 29.32 11.59
N ARG A 53 -6.97 30.11 12.65
CA ARG A 53 -8.23 30.05 13.41
C ARG A 53 -9.47 30.30 12.56
N LYS A 54 -9.37 30.99 11.43
CA LYS A 54 -10.50 31.16 10.49
C LYS A 54 -10.96 29.81 9.90
N ASP A 55 -10.06 28.83 9.91
CA ASP A 55 -10.27 27.46 9.46
C ASP A 55 -10.67 26.53 10.62
N GLU A 56 -11.17 27.05 11.73
CA GLU A 56 -11.81 26.23 12.75
C GLU A 56 -13.07 25.55 12.17
N LEU A 57 -13.37 24.34 12.63
CA LEU A 57 -14.61 23.66 12.28
C LEU A 57 -15.77 24.32 13.04
N ALA A 58 -16.93 24.46 12.39
CA ALA A 58 -18.10 25.04 13.04
C ALA A 58 -18.72 24.08 14.06
N GLY A 59 -19.28 24.61 15.14
CA GLY A 59 -19.92 23.83 16.20
C GLY A 59 -19.14 23.87 17.52
N THR A 60 -19.74 23.32 18.57
CA THR A 60 -19.05 23.15 19.87
C THR A 60 -18.40 21.78 19.89
N ASP A 61 -17.06 21.73 19.96
CA ASP A 61 -16.25 20.51 19.97
C ASP A 61 -16.65 19.48 18.88
N PRO A 62 -16.53 19.84 17.59
CA PRO A 62 -17.00 18.99 16.49
C PRO A 62 -16.30 17.63 16.39
N THR A 63 -15.12 17.48 17.00
CA THR A 63 -14.35 16.23 17.04
C THR A 63 -14.62 15.37 18.27
N GLY A 64 -15.24 15.96 19.31
CA GLY A 64 -15.50 15.32 20.60
C GLY A 64 -14.23 14.91 21.36
N PHE A 65 -14.44 14.14 22.44
CA PHE A 65 -13.38 13.54 23.23
C PHE A 65 -13.02 12.13 22.72
N PRO A 66 -11.76 11.68 22.89
CA PRO A 66 -11.41 10.28 22.64
C PRO A 66 -12.30 9.35 23.47
N GLY A 67 -12.73 8.23 22.87
CA GLY A 67 -13.65 7.30 23.51
C GLY A 67 -15.11 7.71 23.52
N SER A 68 -15.47 8.82 22.86
CA SER A 68 -16.85 9.27 22.71
C SER A 68 -17.18 9.56 21.24
N SER A 69 -18.43 9.36 20.85
CA SER A 69 -18.92 9.73 19.50
C SER A 69 -18.62 11.21 19.23
N PRO A 70 -18.06 11.58 18.06
CA PRO A 70 -17.93 10.79 16.82
C PRO A 70 -16.64 9.96 16.69
N PHE A 71 -15.88 9.76 17.78
CA PHE A 71 -14.64 8.96 17.85
C PHE A 71 -13.50 9.41 16.93
N VAL A 72 -13.56 10.62 16.37
CA VAL A 72 -12.50 11.21 15.52
C VAL A 72 -11.13 11.07 16.20
N ARG A 73 -11.08 11.41 17.49
CA ARG A 73 -9.88 11.42 18.33
C ARG A 73 -9.48 10.05 18.90
N GLY A 74 -10.16 8.97 18.48
CA GLY A 74 -9.84 7.61 18.89
C GLY A 74 -11.02 6.89 19.57
N ARG A 75 -11.02 5.56 19.43
CA ARG A 75 -12.07 4.68 19.95
C ARG A 75 -12.07 4.54 21.47
N ASN A 76 -10.91 4.62 22.11
CA ASN A 76 -10.75 4.44 23.56
C ASN A 76 -10.33 5.76 24.22
N PRO A 77 -10.84 6.10 25.42
CA PRO A 77 -10.49 7.35 26.10
C PRO A 77 -8.99 7.55 26.33
N LEU A 78 -8.27 6.47 26.62
CA LEU A 78 -6.83 6.48 26.87
C LEU A 78 -5.99 5.97 25.68
N GLY A 79 -6.63 5.67 24.54
CA GLY A 79 -5.93 5.11 23.37
C GLY A 79 -5.02 3.93 23.73
N SER A 80 -3.80 3.94 23.20
CA SER A 80 -2.71 3.01 23.50
C SER A 80 -1.76 3.50 24.59
N VAL A 81 -2.04 4.63 25.27
CA VAL A 81 -1.10 5.28 26.20
C VAL A 81 -0.63 4.34 27.33
N LEU A 82 -1.51 3.47 27.82
CA LEU A 82 -1.21 2.56 28.93
C LEU A 82 -0.70 1.20 28.48
N THR A 83 -1.03 0.77 27.26
CA THR A 83 -0.82 -0.60 26.79
C THR A 83 0.28 -0.71 25.74
N GLY A 84 0.76 0.42 25.21
CA GLY A 84 1.57 0.45 24.01
C GLY A 84 0.75 0.15 22.76
N THR A 85 1.40 0.29 21.60
CA THR A 85 0.82 -0.07 20.30
C THR A 85 0.80 -1.59 20.14
N ASP A 86 -0.32 -2.17 19.65
CA ASP A 86 -0.31 -3.57 19.21
C ASP A 86 0.52 -3.69 17.92
N LEU A 87 1.76 -4.13 18.08
CA LEU A 87 2.65 -4.46 16.98
C LEU A 87 2.28 -5.82 16.42
N ARG A 88 1.61 -5.81 15.26
CA ARG A 88 1.18 -7.02 14.56
C ARG A 88 2.12 -7.32 13.40
N GLN A 89 2.80 -8.47 13.43
CA GLN A 89 3.63 -8.91 12.29
C GLN A 89 2.92 -9.92 11.39
N GLU A 90 3.12 -9.74 10.08
CA GLU A 90 2.61 -10.63 9.04
C GLU A 90 3.63 -11.76 8.75
N HIS A 91 3.14 -12.99 8.68
CA HIS A 91 3.93 -14.17 8.33
C HIS A 91 3.33 -14.88 7.11
N LEU A 92 4.17 -15.08 6.09
CA LEU A 92 3.76 -15.62 4.78
C LEU A 92 4.72 -16.66 4.20
N HIS A 93 5.72 -17.14 4.97
CA HIS A 93 6.67 -18.12 4.45
C HIS A 93 5.98 -19.49 4.29
N PRO A 94 6.12 -20.18 3.15
CA PRO A 94 5.35 -21.41 2.86
C PRO A 94 5.68 -22.57 3.81
N ASP A 95 6.95 -22.69 4.22
CA ASP A 95 7.37 -23.71 5.18
C ASP A 95 6.87 -23.41 6.61
N LEU A 96 6.16 -24.37 7.20
CA LEU A 96 5.56 -24.27 8.54
C LEU A 96 6.60 -24.08 9.65
N GLY A 97 7.73 -24.78 9.57
CA GLY A 97 8.79 -24.75 10.57
C GLY A 97 9.60 -23.46 10.53
N VAL A 98 9.89 -22.95 9.33
CA VAL A 98 10.52 -21.64 9.14
C VAL A 98 9.59 -20.54 9.64
N THR A 99 8.29 -20.62 9.33
CA THR A 99 7.28 -19.69 9.85
C THR A 99 7.19 -19.73 11.36
N ASN A 100 7.15 -20.91 11.99
CA ASN A 100 7.16 -21.04 13.45
C ASN A 100 8.39 -20.37 14.08
N LYS A 101 9.58 -20.63 13.53
CA LYS A 101 10.83 -20.01 14.01
C LYS A 101 10.76 -18.48 13.90
N ALA A 102 10.23 -17.96 12.80
CA ALA A 102 10.06 -16.53 12.59
C ALA A 102 9.08 -15.92 13.60
N ILE A 103 7.93 -16.55 13.83
CA ILE A 103 6.93 -16.13 14.82
C ILE A 103 7.56 -16.05 16.22
N LEU A 104 8.27 -17.09 16.65
CA LEU A 104 8.90 -17.09 17.98
C LEU A 104 9.97 -15.99 18.12
N ALA A 105 10.81 -15.79 17.10
CA ALA A 105 11.81 -14.73 17.11
C ALA A 105 11.21 -13.31 17.12
N ASP A 106 10.04 -13.13 16.49
CA ASP A 106 9.32 -11.86 16.49
C ASP A 106 8.65 -11.61 17.85
N LEU A 107 8.00 -12.62 18.44
CA LEU A 107 7.41 -12.53 19.78
C LEU A 107 8.47 -12.28 20.87
N GLU A 108 9.61 -13.00 20.82
CA GLU A 108 10.78 -12.75 21.69
C GLU A 108 11.38 -11.34 21.46
N GLY A 109 11.14 -10.78 20.27
CA GLY A 109 11.59 -9.47 19.85
C GLY A 109 10.63 -8.31 20.12
N GLY A 110 9.54 -8.53 20.87
CA GLY A 110 8.59 -7.49 21.29
C GLY A 110 7.31 -7.38 20.47
N VAL A 111 7.08 -8.28 19.51
CA VAL A 111 5.79 -8.36 18.78
C VAL A 111 4.69 -8.85 19.71
N THR A 112 3.52 -8.21 19.64
CA THR A 112 2.39 -8.46 20.55
C THR A 112 1.27 -9.30 19.91
N SER A 113 1.17 -9.30 18.59
CA SER A 113 0.21 -10.13 17.84
C SER A 113 0.76 -10.55 16.48
N ILE A 114 0.14 -11.57 15.88
CA ILE A 114 0.58 -12.12 14.59
C ILE A 114 -0.57 -12.26 13.61
N LEU A 115 -0.26 -12.10 12.32
CA LEU A 115 -1.12 -12.44 11.20
C LEU A 115 -0.49 -13.54 10.39
N ILE A 116 -1.20 -14.66 10.23
CA ILE A 116 -0.81 -15.77 9.36
C ILE A 116 -1.58 -15.63 8.05
N LYS A 117 -0.85 -15.33 6.97
CA LYS A 117 -1.43 -15.35 5.62
C LYS A 117 -1.29 -16.76 5.07
N LEU A 118 -2.42 -17.46 4.92
CA LEU A 118 -2.45 -18.79 4.30
C LEU A 118 -2.16 -18.68 2.81
N ASP A 119 -1.62 -19.72 2.19
CA ASP A 119 -1.31 -19.73 0.75
C ASP A 119 -2.57 -19.78 -0.16
N SER A 120 -2.40 -19.59 -1.47
CA SER A 120 -3.49 -19.53 -2.45
C SER A 120 -4.45 -20.72 -2.37
N ALA A 121 -3.92 -21.94 -2.23
CA ALA A 121 -4.72 -23.16 -2.21
C ALA A 121 -5.61 -23.21 -0.98
N ALA A 122 -5.04 -22.95 0.21
CA ALA A 122 -5.80 -22.87 1.45
C ALA A 122 -6.86 -21.77 1.38
N ARG A 123 -6.51 -20.57 0.88
CA ARG A 123 -7.46 -19.44 0.75
C ARG A 123 -8.61 -19.72 -0.21
N ALA A 124 -8.39 -20.58 -1.21
CA ALA A 124 -9.40 -21.03 -2.17
C ALA A 124 -10.22 -22.24 -1.68
N GLY A 125 -9.87 -22.84 -0.54
CA GLY A 125 -10.52 -24.05 -0.03
C GLY A 125 -10.10 -25.31 -0.80
N LEU A 126 -8.89 -25.34 -1.34
CA LEU A 126 -8.35 -26.41 -2.17
C LEU A 126 -7.30 -27.22 -1.42
N ASP A 127 -7.16 -28.49 -1.79
CA ASP A 127 -6.03 -29.31 -1.36
C ASP A 127 -4.73 -28.76 -1.98
N PRO A 128 -3.55 -29.00 -1.35
CA PRO A 128 -2.30 -28.42 -1.81
C PRO A 128 -2.01 -28.72 -3.28
N ASP A 129 -2.30 -29.94 -3.76
CA ASP A 129 -1.98 -30.39 -5.13
C ASP A 129 -2.96 -29.91 -6.22
N LYS A 130 -3.85 -28.96 -5.90
CA LYS A 130 -4.89 -28.45 -6.83
C LYS A 130 -4.62 -27.06 -7.38
N VAL A 131 -3.50 -26.44 -7.02
CA VAL A 131 -3.05 -25.16 -7.58
C VAL A 131 -1.69 -25.36 -8.24
N ASP A 132 -1.53 -24.81 -9.43
CA ASP A 132 -0.25 -24.75 -10.14
C ASP A 132 0.36 -23.36 -9.95
N ASP A 133 1.05 -23.18 -8.83
CA ASP A 133 1.65 -21.90 -8.42
C ASP A 133 3.11 -22.09 -7.96
N SER A 134 3.86 -22.91 -8.70
CA SER A 134 5.23 -23.32 -8.35
C SER A 134 6.24 -22.16 -8.14
N GLU A 135 5.91 -20.94 -8.56
CA GLU A 135 6.73 -19.72 -8.37
C GLU A 135 6.15 -18.72 -7.35
N SER A 136 4.97 -19.03 -6.78
CA SER A 136 4.22 -18.14 -5.90
C SER A 136 4.70 -18.24 -4.45
N HIS A 137 5.12 -17.10 -3.89
CA HIS A 137 5.49 -16.97 -2.47
C HIS A 137 4.35 -16.31 -1.67
N ASP A 138 3.15 -16.87 -1.72
CA ASP A 138 1.94 -16.13 -1.37
C ASP A 138 1.32 -16.45 -0.01
N GLY A 139 1.91 -17.37 0.76
CA GLY A 139 1.47 -17.64 2.13
C GLY A 139 2.00 -18.94 2.73
N VAL A 140 1.61 -19.18 3.97
CA VAL A 140 1.91 -20.36 4.78
C VAL A 140 1.07 -21.54 4.31
N MET A 141 1.71 -22.68 4.00
CA MET A 141 1.05 -23.90 3.51
C MET A 141 0.45 -24.74 4.66
N ALA A 142 -0.49 -24.16 5.40
CA ALA A 142 -1.20 -24.80 6.52
C ALA A 142 -2.66 -25.08 6.17
N TYR A 143 -3.09 -26.35 6.23
CA TYR A 143 -4.41 -26.77 5.75
C TYR A 143 -5.28 -27.48 6.79
N ASP A 144 -4.79 -27.72 8.00
CA ASP A 144 -5.56 -28.31 9.09
C ASP A 144 -5.03 -27.89 10.47
N VAL A 145 -5.64 -28.43 11.53
CA VAL A 145 -5.25 -28.20 12.93
C VAL A 145 -3.79 -28.60 13.21
N ASN A 146 -3.30 -29.70 12.62
CA ASN A 146 -1.93 -30.18 12.84
C ASN A 146 -0.89 -29.25 12.20
N ASP A 147 -1.15 -28.77 10.98
CA ASP A 147 -0.27 -27.80 10.32
C ASP A 147 -0.22 -26.48 11.11
N LEU A 148 -1.36 -26.01 11.62
CA LEU A 148 -1.40 -24.84 12.51
C LEU A 148 -0.69 -25.11 13.85
N ASP A 149 -0.80 -26.31 14.41
CA ASP A 149 -0.07 -26.70 15.63
C ASP A 149 1.44 -26.63 15.42
N VAL A 150 1.95 -27.09 14.27
CA VAL A 150 3.36 -26.96 13.90
C VAL A 150 3.74 -25.49 13.74
N THR A 151 2.94 -24.72 13.02
CA THR A 151 3.17 -23.28 12.75
C THR A 151 3.20 -22.45 14.04
N LEU A 152 2.33 -22.77 15.00
CA LEU A 152 2.16 -22.04 16.25
C LEU A 152 2.80 -22.77 17.44
N LYS A 153 3.66 -23.75 17.21
CA LYS A 153 4.31 -24.54 18.26
C LYS A 153 5.01 -23.61 19.26
N LYS A 154 4.72 -23.81 20.55
CA LYS A 154 5.19 -22.99 21.69
C LYS A 154 4.68 -21.54 21.75
N VAL A 155 3.74 -21.14 20.90
CA VAL A 155 3.06 -19.85 21.03
C VAL A 155 1.97 -19.95 22.10
N GLY A 156 1.95 -19.00 23.04
CA GLY A 156 0.93 -18.91 24.09
C GLY A 156 -0.39 -18.35 23.54
N LEU A 157 -1.28 -19.23 23.08
CA LEU A 157 -2.54 -18.84 22.40
C LEU A 157 -3.61 -18.21 23.32
N ASP A 158 -3.37 -18.16 24.63
CA ASP A 158 -4.24 -17.47 25.60
C ASP A 158 -3.79 -16.04 25.93
N ILE A 159 -2.62 -15.63 25.41
CA ILE A 159 -2.01 -14.31 25.61
C ILE A 159 -1.61 -13.61 24.30
N ILE A 160 -1.32 -14.35 23.23
CA ILE A 160 -0.98 -13.80 21.91
C ILE A 160 -2.22 -13.80 21.01
N ASP A 161 -2.53 -12.65 20.42
CA ASP A 161 -3.59 -12.53 19.44
C ASP A 161 -3.11 -13.15 18.10
N VAL A 162 -3.81 -14.19 17.64
CA VAL A 162 -3.53 -14.85 16.35
C VAL A 162 -4.63 -14.49 15.36
N THR A 163 -4.24 -13.88 14.24
CA THR A 163 -5.15 -13.47 13.18
C THR A 163 -4.85 -14.21 11.88
N LEU A 164 -5.87 -14.47 11.06
CA LEU A 164 -5.73 -15.20 9.79
C LEU A 164 -5.97 -14.28 8.59
N ASP A 165 -5.30 -14.53 7.46
CA ASP A 165 -5.76 -14.10 6.14
C ASP A 165 -6.01 -15.38 5.32
N ALA A 166 -7.30 -15.75 5.26
CA ALA A 166 -7.77 -17.03 4.76
C ALA A 166 -8.63 -16.90 3.48
N GLY A 167 -8.73 -15.70 2.90
CA GLY A 167 -9.49 -15.45 1.67
C GLY A 167 -10.93 -15.98 1.72
N ALA A 168 -11.35 -16.64 0.64
CA ALA A 168 -12.71 -17.18 0.53
C ALA A 168 -12.98 -18.31 1.54
N ALA A 169 -11.96 -19.09 1.90
CA ALA A 169 -12.04 -20.20 2.86
C ALA A 169 -11.97 -19.74 4.34
N PHE A 170 -12.44 -18.53 4.64
CA PHE A 170 -12.39 -17.97 6.00
C PHE A 170 -13.05 -18.87 7.05
N LEU A 171 -14.18 -19.50 6.75
CA LEU A 171 -14.92 -20.33 7.72
C LEU A 171 -14.20 -21.66 7.99
N PRO A 172 -13.78 -22.45 6.98
CA PRO A 172 -12.91 -23.60 7.19
C PRO A 172 -11.62 -23.27 7.96
N ALA A 173 -10.95 -22.16 7.63
CA ALA A 173 -9.72 -21.76 8.32
C ALA A 173 -9.98 -21.34 9.78
N ALA A 174 -11.07 -20.60 10.04
CA ALA A 174 -11.49 -20.26 11.40
C ALA A 174 -11.73 -21.52 12.24
N ALA A 175 -12.36 -22.54 11.65
CA ALA A 175 -12.57 -23.84 12.30
C ALA A 175 -11.26 -24.51 12.71
N THR A 176 -10.24 -24.48 11.86
CA THR A 176 -8.92 -25.06 12.20
C THR A 176 -8.21 -24.32 13.35
N LEU A 177 -8.31 -22.99 13.43
CA LEU A 177 -7.75 -22.24 14.55
C LEU A 177 -8.52 -22.49 15.85
N ALA A 178 -9.85 -22.56 15.78
CA ALA A 178 -10.68 -22.90 16.93
C ALA A 178 -10.43 -24.33 17.43
N GLY A 179 -10.28 -25.30 16.52
CA GLY A 179 -9.88 -26.67 16.85
C GLY A 179 -8.51 -26.71 17.54
N LEU A 180 -7.55 -25.90 17.07
CA LEU A 180 -6.24 -25.80 17.74
C LEU A 180 -6.35 -25.24 19.17
N TRP A 181 -7.23 -24.26 19.40
CA TRP A 181 -7.50 -23.76 20.75
C TRP A 181 -8.05 -24.86 21.65
N GLU A 182 -8.99 -25.67 21.16
CA GLU A 182 -9.53 -26.81 21.89
C GLU A 182 -8.46 -27.86 22.20
N ASP A 183 -7.68 -28.28 21.19
CA ASP A 183 -6.60 -29.27 21.33
C ASP A 183 -5.53 -28.85 22.34
N ARG A 184 -5.24 -27.54 22.41
CA ARG A 184 -4.29 -26.96 23.37
C ARG A 184 -4.93 -26.57 24.71
N GLY A 185 -6.22 -26.85 24.92
CA GLY A 185 -6.93 -26.55 26.17
C GLY A 185 -7.09 -25.05 26.46
N VAL A 186 -7.08 -24.21 25.43
CA VAL A 186 -7.35 -22.77 25.56
C VAL A 186 -8.83 -22.58 25.81
N ILE A 187 -9.17 -22.12 27.01
CA ILE A 187 -10.57 -21.85 27.35
C ILE A 187 -11.13 -20.71 26.47
N PRO A 188 -12.39 -20.79 26.01
CA PRO A 188 -12.96 -19.81 25.08
C PRO A 188 -12.88 -18.35 25.56
N ALA A 189 -13.03 -18.10 26.86
CA ALA A 189 -12.91 -16.74 27.44
C ALA A 189 -11.49 -16.15 27.37
N LYS A 190 -10.47 -16.97 27.08
CA LYS A 190 -9.07 -16.56 26.92
C LYS A 190 -8.56 -16.63 25.49
N ALA A 191 -9.23 -17.33 24.58
CA ALA A 191 -8.89 -17.28 23.16
C ALA A 191 -8.97 -15.83 22.65
N ARG A 192 -7.98 -15.41 21.88
CA ARG A 192 -7.86 -14.06 21.33
C ARG A 192 -7.37 -14.12 19.89
N GLY A 193 -7.82 -13.17 19.08
CA GLY A 193 -7.44 -13.13 17.68
C GLY A 193 -8.55 -12.62 16.77
N ALA A 194 -8.38 -12.87 15.48
CA ALA A 194 -9.37 -12.50 14.48
C ALA A 194 -9.40 -13.50 13.33
N PHE A 195 -10.60 -13.98 12.98
CA PHE A 195 -10.78 -14.87 11.84
C PHE A 195 -10.73 -14.15 10.50
N ASN A 196 -10.96 -12.82 10.50
CA ASN A 196 -10.89 -11.93 9.33
C ASN A 196 -11.69 -12.42 8.11
N ALA A 197 -12.93 -12.87 8.31
CA ALA A 197 -13.83 -13.17 7.22
C ALA A 197 -14.13 -11.90 6.41
N ASP A 198 -13.73 -11.90 5.14
CA ASP A 198 -13.98 -10.81 4.18
C ASP A 198 -14.15 -11.39 2.76
N PRO A 199 -15.35 -11.92 2.43
CA PRO A 199 -15.60 -12.47 1.10
C PRO A 199 -15.61 -11.41 -0.01
N LEU A 200 -15.78 -10.12 0.30
CA LEU A 200 -15.84 -9.08 -0.74
C LEU A 200 -14.43 -8.60 -1.12
N ALA A 201 -13.50 -8.53 -0.18
CA ALA A 201 -12.08 -8.34 -0.48
C ALA A 201 -11.53 -9.54 -1.26
N ALA A 202 -11.90 -10.77 -0.89
CA ALA A 202 -11.52 -11.97 -1.64
C ALA A 202 -12.06 -11.93 -3.09
N LEU A 203 -13.35 -11.58 -3.27
CA LEU A 203 -13.94 -11.42 -4.61
C LEU A 203 -13.25 -10.32 -5.43
N ALA A 204 -12.98 -9.17 -4.81
CA ALA A 204 -12.32 -8.03 -5.46
C ALA A 204 -10.88 -8.35 -5.88
N ARG A 205 -10.13 -9.06 -5.03
CA ARG A 205 -8.71 -9.41 -5.27
C ARG A 205 -8.57 -10.55 -6.28
N ASP A 206 -9.30 -11.63 -6.06
CA ASP A 206 -9.12 -12.89 -6.79
C ASP A 206 -10.03 -12.97 -8.02
N GLY A 207 -10.99 -12.04 -8.16
CA GLY A 207 -12.00 -12.05 -9.21
C GLY A 207 -13.02 -13.18 -9.08
N LYS A 208 -12.93 -13.99 -8.01
CA LYS A 208 -13.72 -15.22 -7.87
C LYS A 208 -13.99 -15.56 -6.42
N LEU A 209 -15.23 -15.97 -6.16
CA LEU A 209 -15.62 -16.74 -4.98
C LEU A 209 -15.98 -18.18 -5.40
N PRO A 210 -15.53 -19.20 -4.65
CA PRO A 210 -15.84 -20.61 -4.91
C PRO A 210 -17.27 -20.99 -4.48
N VAL A 211 -18.11 -20.01 -4.16
CA VAL A 211 -19.54 -20.13 -3.88
C VAL A 211 -20.24 -18.87 -4.41
N LYS A 212 -21.59 -18.86 -4.43
CA LYS A 212 -22.32 -17.61 -4.67
C LYS A 212 -22.04 -16.59 -3.56
N VAL A 213 -21.95 -15.30 -3.91
CA VAL A 213 -21.70 -14.22 -2.95
C VAL A 213 -22.71 -14.22 -1.80
N GLU A 214 -23.99 -14.49 -2.05
CA GLU A 214 -25.02 -14.55 -1.00
C GLU A 214 -24.78 -15.71 -0.02
N THR A 215 -24.14 -16.79 -0.48
CA THR A 215 -23.77 -17.93 0.37
C THR A 215 -22.58 -17.58 1.25
N ALA A 216 -21.55 -16.95 0.69
CA ALA A 216 -20.39 -16.47 1.45
C ALA A 216 -20.80 -15.44 2.52
N ILE A 217 -21.72 -14.52 2.19
CA ILE A 217 -22.24 -13.52 3.13
C ILE A 217 -23.02 -14.18 4.27
N LYS A 218 -23.81 -15.23 3.99
CA LYS A 218 -24.49 -16.02 5.04
C LYS A 218 -23.50 -16.76 5.94
N GLN A 219 -22.47 -17.38 5.36
CA GLN A 219 -21.41 -18.05 6.11
C GLN A 219 -20.67 -17.07 7.04
N LEU A 220 -20.42 -15.84 6.58
CA LEU A 220 -19.83 -14.78 7.40
C LEU A 220 -20.74 -14.40 8.58
N ALA A 221 -22.04 -14.24 8.34
CA ALA A 221 -23.00 -13.89 9.39
C ALA A 221 -23.18 -15.00 10.44
N ASP A 222 -23.17 -16.25 9.99
CA ASP A 222 -23.18 -17.44 10.85
C ASP A 222 -21.93 -17.48 11.74
N LEU A 223 -20.74 -17.33 11.16
CA LEU A 223 -19.47 -17.25 11.89
C LEU A 223 -19.45 -16.11 12.91
N ALA A 224 -19.95 -14.93 12.54
CA ALA A 224 -20.03 -13.80 13.46
C ALA A 224 -20.98 -14.04 14.63
N THR A 225 -22.14 -14.63 14.36
CA THR A 225 -23.12 -14.98 15.38
C THR A 225 -22.53 -15.99 16.36
N TRP A 226 -21.91 -17.05 15.84
CA TRP A 226 -21.28 -18.09 16.65
C TRP A 226 -20.11 -17.52 17.47
N THR A 227 -19.22 -16.75 16.84
CA THR A 227 -18.04 -16.14 17.51
C THR A 227 -18.47 -15.23 18.65
N SER A 228 -19.48 -14.37 18.43
CA SER A 228 -19.98 -13.44 19.45
C SER A 228 -20.51 -14.11 20.72
N ARG A 229 -20.95 -15.37 20.63
CA ARG A 229 -21.48 -16.16 21.75
C ARG A 229 -20.40 -16.92 22.52
N HIS A 230 -19.33 -17.34 21.84
CA HIS A 230 -18.35 -18.28 22.38
C HIS A 230 -16.99 -17.64 22.71
N TYR A 231 -16.53 -16.67 21.90
CA TYR A 231 -15.19 -16.09 22.01
C TYR A 231 -15.26 -14.56 22.22
N PRO A 232 -15.37 -14.08 23.48
CA PRO A 232 -15.58 -12.67 23.77
C PRO A 232 -14.40 -11.74 23.42
N LYS A 233 -13.22 -12.31 23.11
CA LYS A 233 -12.01 -11.55 22.72
C LYS A 233 -11.58 -11.83 21.27
N VAL A 234 -12.46 -12.43 20.46
CA VAL A 234 -12.21 -12.72 19.05
C VAL A 234 -13.18 -11.93 18.18
N THR A 235 -12.69 -11.42 17.06
CA THR A 235 -13.53 -10.83 16.00
C THR A 235 -13.62 -11.79 14.81
N SER A 236 -14.80 -11.95 14.25
CA SER A 236 -15.00 -12.83 13.09
C SER A 236 -14.76 -12.14 11.74
N VAL A 237 -15.11 -10.86 11.61
CA VAL A 237 -15.18 -10.15 10.32
C VAL A 237 -14.02 -9.17 10.17
N ALA A 238 -13.44 -9.15 8.98
CA ALA A 238 -12.59 -8.05 8.55
C ALA A 238 -13.28 -7.22 7.47
N VAL A 239 -12.92 -5.94 7.40
CA VAL A 239 -13.10 -5.12 6.21
C VAL A 239 -11.73 -4.65 5.77
N ASP A 240 -11.15 -5.32 4.79
CA ASP A 240 -9.80 -5.08 4.28
C ASP A 240 -9.84 -4.28 2.97
N THR A 241 -9.31 -3.06 3.02
CA THR A 241 -9.25 -2.18 1.85
C THR A 241 -7.94 -2.23 1.09
N ALA A 242 -7.02 -3.15 1.42
CA ALA A 242 -5.73 -3.27 0.73
C ALA A 242 -5.91 -3.42 -0.79
N VAL A 243 -6.89 -4.21 -1.25
CA VAL A 243 -7.17 -4.40 -2.68
C VAL A 243 -7.51 -3.08 -3.39
N TYR A 244 -8.35 -2.23 -2.80
CA TYR A 244 -8.73 -0.94 -3.39
C TYR A 244 -7.60 0.08 -3.29
N HIS A 245 -6.92 0.10 -2.13
CA HIS A 245 -5.80 0.98 -1.88
C HIS A 245 -4.68 0.73 -2.89
N ASP A 246 -4.22 -0.53 -3.00
CA ASP A 246 -3.11 -0.91 -3.86
C ASP A 246 -3.47 -0.74 -5.33
N ALA A 247 -4.75 -0.86 -5.71
CA ALA A 247 -5.27 -0.49 -7.02
C ALA A 247 -5.34 1.02 -7.29
N GLY A 248 -4.92 1.89 -6.38
CA GLY A 248 -4.84 3.33 -6.62
C GLY A 248 -6.04 4.14 -6.13
N ALA A 249 -6.97 3.55 -5.38
CA ALA A 249 -8.05 4.31 -4.74
C ALA A 249 -7.51 5.49 -3.92
N THR A 250 -8.25 6.60 -4.00
CA THR A 250 -8.03 7.77 -3.17
C THR A 250 -8.43 7.50 -1.71
N ALA A 251 -7.98 8.32 -0.75
CA ALA A 251 -8.31 8.12 0.65
C ALA A 251 -9.83 8.22 0.92
N ALA A 252 -10.54 9.09 0.20
CA ALA A 252 -12.00 9.19 0.32
C ALA A 252 -12.72 7.96 -0.26
N GLN A 253 -12.27 7.44 -1.41
CA GLN A 253 -12.81 6.19 -1.98
C GLN A 253 -12.53 4.99 -1.06
N ASP A 254 -11.32 4.89 -0.53
CA ASP A 254 -10.89 3.83 0.38
C ASP A 254 -11.79 3.79 1.65
N ILE A 255 -12.10 4.94 2.25
CA ILE A 255 -13.08 5.05 3.34
C ILE A 255 -14.48 4.63 2.83
N ALA A 256 -14.95 5.16 1.71
CA ALA A 256 -16.29 4.85 1.20
C ALA A 256 -16.51 3.35 0.90
N PHE A 257 -15.54 2.69 0.26
CA PHE A 257 -15.57 1.25 -0.03
C PHE A 257 -15.52 0.43 1.26
N SER A 258 -14.75 0.87 2.26
CA SER A 258 -14.75 0.28 3.59
C SER A 258 -16.14 0.32 4.23
N MET A 259 -16.80 1.49 4.23
CA MET A 259 -18.11 1.66 4.85
C MET A 259 -19.20 0.90 4.10
N ALA A 260 -19.19 0.92 2.76
CA ALA A 260 -20.12 0.15 1.95
C ALA A 260 -20.00 -1.35 2.22
N THR A 261 -18.77 -1.87 2.27
CA THR A 261 -18.49 -3.28 2.62
C THR A 261 -19.00 -3.60 4.03
N ALA A 262 -18.70 -2.74 5.01
CA ALA A 262 -19.13 -2.94 6.39
C ALA A 262 -20.67 -2.96 6.54
N VAL A 263 -21.39 -2.12 5.79
CA VAL A 263 -22.86 -2.08 5.80
C VAL A 263 -23.46 -3.37 5.23
N GLU A 264 -22.88 -3.97 4.19
CA GLU A 264 -23.31 -5.30 3.72
C GLU A 264 -23.17 -6.35 4.82
N TYR A 265 -22.07 -6.32 5.56
CA TYR A 265 -21.83 -7.27 6.66
C TYR A 265 -22.74 -7.00 7.85
N LEU A 266 -23.00 -5.74 8.19
CA LEU A 266 -23.99 -5.38 9.21
C LEU A 266 -25.39 -5.89 8.84
N ARG A 267 -25.83 -5.71 7.59
CA ARG A 267 -27.11 -6.24 7.10
C ARG A 267 -27.20 -7.75 7.26
N ALA A 268 -26.14 -8.47 6.87
CA ALA A 268 -26.09 -9.92 6.98
C ALA A 268 -26.14 -10.41 8.43
N MET A 269 -25.34 -9.82 9.32
CA MET A 269 -25.29 -10.19 10.74
C MET A 269 -26.59 -9.83 11.48
N THR A 270 -27.18 -8.67 11.17
CA THR A 270 -28.48 -8.28 11.77
C THR A 270 -29.64 -9.12 11.27
N ALA A 271 -29.63 -9.52 9.99
CA ALA A 271 -30.58 -10.50 9.46
C ALA A 271 -30.43 -11.89 10.12
N ALA A 272 -29.23 -12.24 10.59
CA ALA A 272 -28.96 -13.43 11.39
C ALA A 272 -29.34 -13.28 12.88
N GLY A 273 -29.92 -12.14 13.29
CA GLY A 273 -30.46 -11.90 14.63
C GLY A 273 -29.53 -11.18 15.59
N MET A 274 -28.37 -10.69 15.14
CA MET A 274 -27.51 -9.82 15.97
C MET A 274 -28.10 -8.41 16.08
N THR A 275 -27.92 -7.75 17.22
CA THR A 275 -28.10 -6.29 17.30
C THR A 275 -26.99 -5.59 16.53
N VAL A 276 -27.24 -4.37 16.02
CA VAL A 276 -26.22 -3.54 15.35
C VAL A 276 -24.93 -3.41 16.17
N ASP A 277 -25.03 -3.16 17.48
CA ASP A 277 -23.86 -2.95 18.35
C ASP A 277 -22.99 -4.20 18.47
N ARG A 278 -23.62 -5.37 18.68
CA ARG A 278 -22.91 -6.67 18.71
C ARG A 278 -22.27 -6.99 17.36
N ALA A 279 -22.96 -6.70 16.24
CA ALA A 279 -22.43 -6.92 14.90
C ALA A 279 -21.22 -5.99 14.63
N ALA A 280 -21.32 -4.71 15.00
CA ALA A 280 -20.23 -3.75 14.87
C ALA A 280 -18.98 -4.16 15.67
N GLU A 281 -19.15 -4.75 16.86
CA GLU A 281 -18.03 -5.24 17.66
C GLU A 281 -17.27 -6.42 17.04
N GLN A 282 -17.90 -7.17 16.12
CA GLN A 282 -17.28 -8.28 15.39
C GLN A 282 -16.44 -7.83 14.19
N ILE A 283 -16.49 -6.55 13.81
CA ILE A 283 -15.76 -6.02 12.65
C ILE A 283 -14.43 -5.42 13.09
N LEU A 284 -13.36 -5.86 12.43
CA LEU A 284 -12.04 -5.23 12.43
C LEU A 284 -11.78 -4.59 11.06
N PHE A 285 -11.43 -3.32 11.01
CA PHE A 285 -11.10 -2.64 9.76
C PHE A 285 -9.60 -2.73 9.51
N ARG A 286 -9.21 -3.29 8.37
CA ARG A 286 -7.81 -3.38 7.93
C ARG A 286 -7.57 -2.32 6.85
N THR A 287 -6.65 -1.40 7.12
CA THR A 287 -6.46 -0.21 6.30
C THR A 287 -5.00 -0.04 5.90
N SER A 288 -4.76 0.02 4.59
CA SER A 288 -3.43 0.34 4.05
C SER A 288 -3.17 1.86 4.06
N LEU A 289 -1.93 2.23 4.39
CA LEU A 289 -1.45 3.61 4.47
C LEU A 289 -0.26 3.83 3.54
N GLY A 290 -0.26 4.96 2.84
CA GLY A 290 0.86 5.40 1.99
C GLY A 290 1.79 6.39 2.70
N THR A 291 2.63 7.07 1.92
CA THR A 291 3.68 7.98 2.41
C THR A 291 3.23 9.45 2.60
N HIS A 292 1.98 9.79 2.23
CA HIS A 292 1.40 11.10 2.53
C HIS A 292 0.87 11.15 3.97
N HIS A 293 1.76 11.37 4.95
CA HIS A 293 1.44 11.20 6.37
C HIS A 293 0.22 12.01 6.87
N PHE A 294 0.08 13.30 6.50
CA PHE A 294 -1.09 14.09 6.93
C PHE A 294 -2.40 13.55 6.37
N LEU A 295 -2.39 13.07 5.12
CA LEU A 295 -3.54 12.44 4.49
C LEU A 295 -3.85 11.09 5.16
N ALA A 296 -2.83 10.29 5.48
CA ALA A 296 -2.97 9.02 6.18
C ALA A 296 -3.54 9.19 7.60
N ILE A 297 -3.06 10.17 8.38
CA ILE A 297 -3.59 10.51 9.70
C ILE A 297 -5.06 10.94 9.58
N SER A 298 -5.35 11.89 8.68
CA SER A 298 -6.70 12.41 8.47
C SER A 298 -7.67 11.33 7.97
N LYS A 299 -7.18 10.37 7.15
CA LYS A 299 -7.96 9.22 6.67
C LYS A 299 -8.47 8.37 7.83
N LEU A 300 -7.61 8.00 8.79
CA LEU A 300 -8.02 7.18 9.93
C LEU A 300 -9.02 7.92 10.85
N ARG A 301 -8.79 9.21 11.07
CA ARG A 301 -9.70 10.07 11.84
C ARG A 301 -11.07 10.19 11.17
N ALA A 302 -11.10 10.44 9.87
CA ALA A 302 -12.32 10.56 9.07
C ALA A 302 -13.07 9.23 9.00
N ALA A 303 -12.36 8.10 8.84
CA ALA A 303 -12.99 6.79 8.80
C ALA A 303 -13.79 6.48 10.07
N ARG A 304 -13.26 6.86 11.25
CA ARG A 304 -13.98 6.72 12.54
C ARG A 304 -15.24 7.55 12.61
N GLU A 305 -15.17 8.81 12.17
CA GLU A 305 -16.33 9.70 12.12
C GLU A 305 -17.43 9.14 11.22
N VAL A 306 -17.05 8.72 10.02
CA VAL A 306 -17.97 8.13 9.04
C VAL A 306 -18.58 6.84 9.58
N TRP A 307 -17.78 5.97 10.20
CA TRP A 307 -18.27 4.75 10.83
C TRP A 307 -19.26 5.01 11.97
N ALA A 308 -18.95 5.96 12.85
CA ALA A 308 -19.85 6.35 13.93
C ALA A 308 -21.22 6.81 13.37
N ARG A 309 -21.18 7.56 12.27
CA ARG A 309 -22.40 8.03 11.57
C ARG A 309 -23.16 6.89 10.90
N VAL A 310 -22.47 5.91 10.31
CA VAL A 310 -23.10 4.69 9.77
C VAL A 310 -23.84 3.94 10.88
N ILE A 311 -23.19 3.69 12.02
CA ILE A 311 -23.80 2.97 13.15
C ILE A 311 -25.04 3.71 13.69
N GLU A 312 -24.94 5.04 13.86
CA GLU A 312 -26.07 5.87 14.26
C GLU A 312 -27.24 5.76 13.27
N ALA A 313 -26.96 5.83 11.96
CA ALA A 313 -27.96 5.71 10.91
C ALA A 313 -28.61 4.31 10.86
N CYS A 314 -27.87 3.27 11.23
CA CYS A 314 -28.39 1.91 11.40
C CYS A 314 -29.19 1.71 12.70
N GLY A 315 -29.28 2.72 13.57
CA GLY A 315 -30.01 2.65 14.84
C GLY A 315 -29.24 1.98 15.98
N GLY A 316 -27.92 1.81 15.83
CA GLY A 316 -27.03 1.34 16.90
C GLY A 316 -26.62 2.46 17.85
N SER A 317 -26.07 2.08 19.01
CA SER A 317 -25.34 3.00 19.86
C SER A 317 -23.93 3.21 19.31
N ALA A 318 -23.38 4.41 19.48
CA ALA A 318 -22.11 4.77 18.87
C ALA A 318 -20.99 3.83 19.37
N SER A 319 -20.44 3.01 18.46
CA SER A 319 -19.33 2.09 18.70
C SER A 319 -18.12 2.55 17.91
N GLY A 320 -16.98 2.74 18.58
CA GLY A 320 -15.77 3.17 17.89
C GLY A 320 -15.24 2.08 16.94
N MET A 321 -14.67 2.52 15.81
CA MET A 321 -14.06 1.66 14.79
C MET A 321 -12.79 1.01 15.32
N LYS A 322 -12.66 -0.31 15.22
CA LYS A 322 -11.40 -1.03 15.47
C LYS A 322 -10.55 -1.02 14.20
N VAL A 323 -9.32 -0.55 14.27
CA VAL A 323 -8.46 -0.34 13.09
C VAL A 323 -7.14 -1.08 13.24
N HIS A 324 -6.82 -1.94 12.27
CA HIS A 324 -5.48 -2.45 12.00
C HIS A 324 -4.92 -1.71 10.78
N SER A 325 -3.82 -0.99 10.96
CA SER A 325 -3.13 -0.29 9.87
C SER A 325 -1.88 -1.04 9.41
N ARG A 326 -1.59 -0.97 8.11
CA ARG A 326 -0.36 -1.51 7.52
C ARG A 326 0.20 -0.56 6.46
N THR A 327 1.49 -0.69 6.17
CA THR A 327 2.07 0.00 5.00
C THR A 327 1.51 -0.60 3.72
N GLY A 328 0.98 0.26 2.82
CA GLY A 328 0.42 -0.16 1.55
C GLY A 328 1.48 -0.67 0.59
N SER A 329 1.16 -1.69 -0.20
CA SER A 329 2.13 -2.32 -1.10
C SER A 329 2.48 -1.40 -2.27
N ARG A 330 1.52 -0.56 -2.70
CA ARG A 330 1.70 0.36 -3.85
C ARG A 330 2.86 1.34 -3.74
N VAL A 331 3.33 1.64 -2.52
CA VAL A 331 4.45 2.58 -2.31
C VAL A 331 5.80 1.89 -2.19
N LEU A 332 5.84 0.58 -2.02
CA LEU A 332 7.10 -0.17 -1.87
C LEU A 332 7.78 -0.36 -3.21
N THR A 333 9.11 -0.43 -3.19
CA THR A 333 9.95 -0.58 -4.38
C THR A 333 10.78 -1.86 -4.29
N GLN A 334 10.93 -2.56 -5.42
CA GLN A 334 11.86 -3.67 -5.55
C GLN A 334 13.29 -3.17 -5.71
N ARG A 335 13.44 -2.06 -6.43
CA ARG A 335 14.70 -1.34 -6.63
C ARG A 335 14.99 -0.42 -5.44
N ASP A 336 16.26 -0.33 -5.07
CA ASP A 336 16.73 0.36 -3.86
C ASP A 336 15.84 0.11 -2.62
N PRO A 337 15.66 -1.17 -2.21
CA PRO A 337 14.64 -1.55 -1.24
C PRO A 337 14.87 -0.95 0.16
N TYR A 338 16.10 -0.50 0.48
CA TYR A 338 16.38 0.16 1.75
C TYR A 338 15.64 1.50 1.91
N VAL A 339 15.25 2.15 0.82
CA VAL A 339 14.37 3.34 0.87
C VAL A 339 13.00 3.00 1.44
N ASN A 340 12.55 1.74 1.34
CA ASN A 340 11.30 1.29 1.96
C ASN A 340 11.31 1.42 3.48
N LEU A 341 12.48 1.48 4.14
CA LEU A 341 12.58 1.78 5.58
C LEU A 341 11.97 3.14 5.91
N LEU A 342 12.23 4.14 5.09
CA LEU A 342 11.65 5.48 5.25
C LEU A 342 10.14 5.44 4.99
N ARG A 343 9.71 4.72 3.95
CA ARG A 343 8.28 4.59 3.60
C ARG A 343 7.49 3.92 4.72
N ASN A 344 8.01 2.83 5.25
CA ASN A 344 7.44 2.09 6.38
C ASN A 344 7.40 2.94 7.65
N THR A 345 8.45 3.70 7.94
CA THR A 345 8.49 4.61 9.09
C THR A 345 7.37 5.66 8.99
N VAL A 346 7.19 6.28 7.82
CA VAL A 346 6.17 7.30 7.59
C VAL A 346 4.75 6.72 7.70
N ALA A 347 4.50 5.55 7.12
CA ALA A 347 3.20 4.89 7.19
C ALA A 347 2.87 4.42 8.62
N SER A 348 3.85 3.84 9.32
CA SER A 348 3.69 3.38 10.71
C SER A 348 3.46 4.55 11.66
N PHE A 349 4.21 5.65 11.49
CA PHE A 349 4.00 6.90 12.22
C PHE A 349 2.56 7.40 12.04
N ALA A 350 2.06 7.43 10.80
CA ALA A 350 0.69 7.86 10.53
C ALA A 350 -0.36 6.92 11.14
N GLY A 351 -0.09 5.61 11.18
CA GLY A 351 -0.94 4.63 11.86
C GLY A 351 -1.04 4.88 13.36
N ILE A 352 0.09 5.08 14.04
CA ILE A 352 0.17 5.36 15.48
C ILE A 352 -0.53 6.69 15.80
N ILE A 353 -0.15 7.78 15.12
CA ILE A 353 -0.74 9.12 15.36
C ILE A 353 -2.21 9.17 14.98
N GLY A 354 -2.58 8.47 13.91
CA GLY A 354 -3.96 8.33 13.48
C GLY A 354 -4.80 7.44 14.41
N GLY A 355 -4.22 6.85 15.46
CA GLY A 355 -4.92 6.08 16.48
C GLY A 355 -5.42 4.71 15.99
N ALA A 356 -4.62 4.00 15.21
CA ALA A 356 -4.87 2.59 14.91
C ALA A 356 -4.73 1.74 16.18
N ASP A 357 -5.57 0.71 16.33
CA ASP A 357 -5.49 -0.24 17.45
C ASP A 357 -4.33 -1.22 17.26
N ALA A 358 -4.02 -1.59 16.01
CA ALA A 358 -2.86 -2.40 15.65
C ALA A 358 -2.10 -1.80 14.46
N VAL A 359 -0.78 -1.97 14.44
CA VAL A 359 0.12 -1.44 13.40
C VAL A 359 1.04 -2.53 12.89
N THR A 360 1.14 -2.65 11.57
CA THR A 360 2.11 -3.50 10.88
C THR A 360 3.06 -2.64 10.04
N SER A 361 4.35 -2.72 10.37
CA SER A 361 5.42 -2.35 9.44
C SER A 361 5.80 -3.60 8.65
N VAL A 362 5.71 -3.55 7.33
CA VAL A 362 6.16 -4.66 6.48
C VAL A 362 7.69 -4.69 6.39
N PRO A 363 8.33 -5.85 6.13
CA PRO A 363 9.75 -5.91 5.79
C PRO A 363 10.10 -5.05 4.56
N PHE A 364 11.26 -4.40 4.61
CA PHE A 364 11.69 -3.45 3.56
C PHE A 364 11.96 -4.11 2.21
N ASP A 365 12.25 -5.41 2.22
CA ASP A 365 12.55 -6.22 1.05
C ASP A 365 11.35 -7.01 0.53
N GLN A 366 10.17 -6.89 1.16
CA GLN A 366 8.98 -7.68 0.82
C GLN A 366 8.52 -7.50 -0.63
N ALA A 367 8.75 -6.34 -1.23
CA ALA A 367 8.42 -6.10 -2.64
C ALA A 367 9.26 -6.97 -3.59
N ALA A 368 10.49 -7.31 -3.18
CA ALA A 368 11.47 -8.02 -4.00
C ALA A 368 11.59 -9.52 -3.66
N GLN A 369 11.42 -9.92 -2.40
CA GLN A 369 11.64 -11.30 -1.95
C GLN A 369 10.95 -11.62 -0.62
N LEU A 370 10.95 -12.90 -0.25
CA LEU A 370 10.53 -13.32 1.09
C LEU A 370 11.45 -12.73 2.17
N PRO A 371 10.89 -12.22 3.28
CA PRO A 371 11.69 -11.56 4.30
C PRO A 371 12.54 -12.56 5.09
N ASN A 372 13.71 -12.10 5.53
CA ASN A 372 14.59 -12.85 6.42
C ASN A 372 14.57 -12.31 7.87
N ASP A 373 15.40 -12.89 8.74
CA ASP A 373 15.50 -12.49 10.15
C ASP A 373 15.89 -11.02 10.34
N PHE A 374 16.80 -10.51 9.51
CA PHE A 374 17.20 -9.10 9.54
C PHE A 374 16.04 -8.21 9.08
N SER A 375 15.41 -8.53 7.96
CA SER A 375 14.29 -7.74 7.40
C SER A 375 13.11 -7.65 8.36
N ARG A 376 12.73 -8.77 8.99
CA ARG A 376 11.69 -8.81 10.05
C ARG A 376 12.09 -8.02 11.30
N ARG A 377 13.35 -8.14 11.74
CA ARG A 377 13.87 -7.37 12.88
C ARG A 377 13.76 -5.87 12.64
N ILE A 378 14.14 -5.40 11.45
CA ILE A 378 14.05 -3.99 11.12
C ILE A 378 12.59 -3.52 11.06
N ALA A 379 11.69 -4.33 10.48
CA ALA A 379 10.26 -4.05 10.45
C ALA A 379 9.67 -3.87 11.85
N ARG A 380 9.87 -4.83 12.76
CA ARG A 380 9.36 -4.72 14.13
C ARG A 380 10.01 -3.57 14.90
N ASN A 381 11.33 -3.39 14.78
CA ASN A 381 12.05 -2.34 15.49
C ASN A 381 11.65 -0.93 15.03
N THR A 382 11.20 -0.77 13.79
CA THR A 382 10.66 0.51 13.31
C THR A 382 9.49 0.96 14.17
N VAL A 383 8.55 0.05 14.46
CA VAL A 383 7.39 0.35 15.31
C VAL A 383 7.81 0.51 16.78
N LEU A 384 8.69 -0.35 17.29
CA LEU A 384 9.18 -0.25 18.67
C LEU A 384 9.90 1.08 18.95
N ILE A 385 10.74 1.56 18.03
CA ILE A 385 11.40 2.87 18.17
C ILE A 385 10.38 4.02 18.17
N LEU A 386 9.35 3.93 17.31
CA LEU A 386 8.27 4.92 17.28
C LEU A 386 7.43 4.90 18.56
N ASP A 387 7.20 3.74 19.15
CA ASP A 387 6.39 3.60 20.37
C ASP A 387 7.19 3.94 21.65
N GLU A 388 8.42 3.44 21.77
CA GLU A 388 9.22 3.50 23.01
C GLU A 388 10.18 4.69 23.10
N GLU A 389 10.74 5.14 21.97
CA GLU A 389 11.77 6.19 21.96
C GLU A 389 11.24 7.56 21.50
N SER A 390 10.15 7.56 20.71
CA SER A 390 9.62 8.80 20.10
C SER A 390 8.49 9.45 20.90
N HIS A 391 8.09 8.87 22.04
CA HIS A 391 7.01 9.36 22.92
C HIS A 391 5.65 9.56 22.24
N LEU A 392 5.39 8.88 21.12
CA LEU A 392 4.15 9.04 20.35
C LEU A 392 2.92 8.50 21.10
N ASN A 393 3.14 7.56 22.01
CA ASN A 393 2.11 6.99 22.88
C ASN A 393 1.79 7.86 24.11
N CYS A 394 2.46 9.00 24.33
CA CYS A 394 2.25 9.81 25.54
C CYS A 394 1.02 10.73 25.49
N VAL A 395 0.48 11.02 24.29
CA VAL A 395 -0.67 11.92 24.09
C VAL A 395 -1.67 11.27 23.14
N VAL A 396 -2.94 11.21 23.54
CA VAL A 396 -4.02 10.72 22.67
C VAL A 396 -4.34 11.76 21.60
N ASP A 397 -4.38 11.33 20.33
CA ASP A 397 -4.67 12.18 19.15
C ASP A 397 -3.88 13.51 19.19
N PRO A 398 -2.53 13.48 19.12
CA PRO A 398 -1.72 14.68 19.20
C PRO A 398 -1.90 15.61 17.99
N ALA A 399 -2.49 15.10 16.89
CA ALA A 399 -2.88 15.91 15.74
C ALA A 399 -4.16 16.73 15.98
N GLY A 400 -4.94 16.40 17.01
CA GLY A 400 -6.18 17.08 17.36
C GLY A 400 -5.98 18.57 17.67
N GLY A 401 -6.83 19.41 17.08
CA GLY A 401 -6.76 20.87 17.18
C GLY A 401 -5.88 21.54 16.11
N SER A 402 -5.14 20.77 15.29
CA SER A 402 -4.47 21.32 14.11
C SER A 402 -5.51 21.73 13.06
N TRP A 403 -5.63 23.03 12.78
CA TRP A 403 -6.60 23.54 11.80
C TRP A 403 -6.52 22.86 10.43
N PHE A 404 -5.30 22.50 9.99
CA PHE A 404 -5.10 21.75 8.76
C PHE A 404 -5.68 20.34 8.85
N ILE A 405 -5.29 19.57 9.88
CA ILE A 405 -5.72 18.18 10.01
C ILE A 405 -7.22 18.08 10.27
N GLU A 406 -7.80 19.00 11.05
CA GLU A 406 -9.25 19.03 11.26
C GLU A 406 -10.01 19.31 9.97
N LYS A 407 -9.57 20.29 9.17
CA LYS A 407 -10.20 20.58 7.87
C LYS A 407 -10.05 19.43 6.89
N LEU A 408 -8.86 18.84 6.79
CA LEU A 408 -8.62 17.72 5.89
C LEU A 408 -9.46 16.50 6.31
N THR A 409 -9.56 16.22 7.62
CA THR A 409 -10.41 15.16 8.18
C THR A 409 -11.87 15.36 7.80
N ASP A 410 -12.44 16.55 8.06
CA ASP A 410 -13.83 16.89 7.73
C ASP A 410 -14.12 16.80 6.23
N GLN A 411 -13.21 17.29 5.38
CA GLN A 411 -13.37 17.24 3.92
C GLN A 411 -13.30 15.82 3.38
N LEU A 412 -12.42 14.97 3.93
CA LEU A 412 -12.36 13.55 3.60
C LEU A 412 -13.63 12.82 4.03
N ALA A 413 -14.10 13.05 5.26
CA ALA A 413 -15.32 12.43 5.78
C ALA A 413 -16.53 12.76 4.90
N LYS A 414 -16.69 14.03 4.50
CA LYS A 414 -17.77 14.47 3.60
C LYS A 414 -17.69 13.84 2.22
N LYS A 415 -16.51 13.79 1.60
CA LYS A 415 -16.32 13.16 0.28
C LYS A 415 -16.55 11.66 0.35
N ALA A 416 -16.04 11.00 1.38
CA ALA A 416 -16.26 9.57 1.60
C ALA A 416 -17.74 9.26 1.81
N TRP A 417 -18.46 10.07 2.58
CA TRP A 417 -19.90 9.93 2.79
C TRP A 417 -20.68 10.06 1.48
N GLN A 418 -20.33 11.00 0.61
CA GLN A 418 -20.95 11.15 -0.71
C GLN A 418 -20.76 9.90 -1.58
N ILE A 419 -19.53 9.42 -1.71
CA ILE A 419 -19.21 8.21 -2.50
C ILE A 419 -19.91 6.98 -1.90
N PHE A 420 -19.95 6.86 -0.58
CA PHE A 420 -20.68 5.80 0.12
C PHE A 420 -22.18 5.84 -0.23
N GLN A 421 -22.81 7.01 -0.23
CA GLN A 421 -24.21 7.15 -0.62
C GLN A 421 -24.45 6.79 -2.11
N GLU A 422 -23.50 7.06 -3.00
CA GLU A 422 -23.59 6.64 -4.41
C GLU A 422 -23.55 5.12 -4.56
N ILE A 423 -22.74 4.42 -3.77
CA ILE A 423 -22.69 2.95 -3.73
C ILE A 423 -24.02 2.38 -3.23
N GLU A 424 -24.56 2.96 -2.15
CA GLU A 424 -25.83 2.54 -1.57
C GLU A 424 -27.02 2.73 -2.52
N GLN A 425 -27.03 3.81 -3.30
CA GLN A 425 -28.04 4.04 -4.34
C GLN A 425 -28.01 2.99 -5.47
N GLN A 426 -26.86 2.37 -5.70
CA GLN A 426 -26.67 1.31 -6.70
C GLN A 426 -27.03 -0.09 -6.16
N GLY A 427 -27.47 -0.18 -4.89
CA GLY A 427 -27.83 -1.46 -4.26
C GLY A 427 -26.74 -2.05 -3.38
N GLY A 428 -25.71 -1.27 -3.01
CA GLY A 428 -24.68 -1.68 -2.07
C GLY A 428 -23.39 -2.16 -2.73
N MET A 429 -22.41 -2.55 -1.90
CA MET A 429 -21.06 -2.89 -2.35
C MET A 429 -21.03 -4.13 -3.26
N ILE A 430 -21.91 -5.10 -3.01
CA ILE A 430 -21.97 -6.32 -3.85
C ILE A 430 -22.32 -5.94 -5.30
N ALA A 431 -23.36 -5.13 -5.48
CA ALA A 431 -23.77 -4.66 -6.80
C ALA A 431 -22.71 -3.77 -7.47
N ALA A 432 -22.05 -2.90 -6.68
CA ALA A 432 -20.99 -2.03 -7.18
C ALA A 432 -19.74 -2.80 -7.66
N LEU A 433 -19.39 -3.91 -7.01
CA LEU A 433 -18.33 -4.81 -7.46
C LEU A 433 -18.74 -5.58 -8.72
N GLN A 434 -19.92 -6.20 -8.72
CA GLN A 434 -20.40 -7.03 -9.84
C GLN A 434 -20.61 -6.24 -11.13
N SER A 435 -21.01 -4.97 -11.03
CA SER A 435 -21.15 -4.08 -12.18
C SER A 435 -19.82 -3.56 -12.75
N GLY A 436 -18.69 -3.78 -12.05
CA GLY A 436 -17.39 -3.21 -12.40
C GLY A 436 -17.25 -1.72 -12.07
N TRP A 437 -18.23 -1.12 -11.38
CA TRP A 437 -18.22 0.30 -11.05
C TRP A 437 -17.03 0.67 -10.16
N VAL A 438 -16.74 -0.13 -9.13
CA VAL A 438 -15.62 0.13 -8.20
C VAL A 438 -14.28 0.20 -8.96
N ALA A 439 -13.99 -0.79 -9.81
CA ALA A 439 -12.78 -0.81 -10.62
C ALA A 439 -12.70 0.43 -11.53
N SER A 440 -13.80 0.78 -12.21
CA SER A 440 -13.86 1.97 -13.06
C SER A 440 -13.60 3.27 -12.30
N GLN A 441 -14.16 3.44 -11.10
CA GLN A 441 -13.93 4.64 -10.29
C GLN A 441 -12.48 4.75 -9.81
N ILE A 442 -11.84 3.62 -9.51
CA ILE A 442 -10.43 3.58 -9.14
C ILE A 442 -9.55 4.00 -10.32
N GLU A 443 -9.79 3.44 -11.51
CA GLU A 443 -9.04 3.81 -12.73
C GLU A 443 -9.14 5.30 -13.05
N VAL A 444 -10.35 5.87 -12.96
CA VAL A 444 -10.57 7.31 -13.18
C VAL A 444 -9.77 8.15 -12.18
N ALA A 445 -9.71 7.72 -10.91
CA ALA A 445 -8.98 8.43 -9.86
C ALA A 445 -7.45 8.24 -9.97
N PHE A 446 -7.00 7.10 -10.50
CA PHE A 446 -5.57 6.79 -10.66
C PHE A 446 -4.96 7.46 -11.89
N ALA A 447 -5.70 7.66 -12.97
CA ALA A 447 -5.17 8.21 -14.23
C ALA A 447 -4.38 9.54 -14.08
N PRO A 448 -4.84 10.56 -13.30
CA PRO A 448 -4.04 11.76 -13.04
C PRO A 448 -2.74 11.46 -12.28
N ARG A 449 -2.77 10.51 -11.33
CA ARG A 449 -1.59 10.08 -10.59
C ARG A 449 -0.61 9.35 -11.50
N ALA A 450 -1.07 8.43 -12.35
CA ALA A 450 -0.22 7.73 -13.32
C ALA A 450 0.55 8.74 -14.19
N LYS A 451 -0.10 9.82 -14.63
CA LYS A 451 0.56 10.92 -15.34
C LYS A 451 1.57 11.67 -14.47
N ASP A 452 1.24 11.95 -13.21
CA ASP A 452 2.18 12.60 -12.29
C ASP A 452 3.41 11.72 -12.01
N ILE A 453 3.26 10.40 -11.90
CA ILE A 453 4.36 9.44 -11.78
C ILE A 453 5.21 9.44 -13.06
N ALA A 454 4.57 9.30 -14.23
CA ALA A 454 5.26 9.26 -15.52
C ALA A 454 6.07 10.54 -15.81
N THR A 455 5.59 11.69 -15.34
CA THR A 455 6.25 13.00 -15.48
C THR A 455 7.17 13.37 -14.31
N ARG A 456 7.31 12.47 -13.31
CA ARG A 456 8.02 12.67 -12.04
C ARG A 456 7.54 13.89 -11.24
N ARG A 457 6.30 14.31 -11.44
CA ARG A 457 5.64 15.23 -10.51
C ARG A 457 5.37 14.52 -9.17
N GLU A 458 5.08 13.22 -9.22
CA GLU A 458 5.17 12.31 -8.08
C GLU A 458 6.41 11.43 -8.26
N GLY A 459 7.56 11.93 -7.79
CA GLY A 459 8.85 11.25 -7.88
C GLY A 459 8.95 10.04 -6.94
N ILE A 460 9.68 9.01 -7.37
CA ILE A 460 9.90 7.77 -6.62
C ILE A 460 11.39 7.63 -6.36
N THR A 461 11.82 8.04 -5.18
CA THR A 461 13.23 7.99 -4.76
C THR A 461 13.77 6.56 -4.83
N GLY A 462 14.94 6.39 -5.44
CA GLY A 462 15.61 5.12 -5.72
C GLY A 462 15.21 4.49 -7.05
N VAL A 463 14.11 4.94 -7.67
CA VAL A 463 13.55 4.35 -8.90
C VAL A 463 13.46 5.37 -10.03
N SER A 464 12.49 6.28 -9.97
CA SER A 464 12.33 7.34 -10.97
C SER A 464 13.18 8.56 -10.66
N GLU A 465 13.53 8.79 -9.39
CA GLU A 465 14.45 9.83 -8.97
C GLU A 465 15.61 9.23 -8.19
N PHE A 466 16.82 9.65 -8.55
CA PHE A 466 18.08 9.18 -7.95
C PHE A 466 18.26 7.65 -8.07
N PRO A 467 18.05 7.07 -9.27
CA PRO A 467 18.27 5.64 -9.49
C PRO A 467 19.75 5.27 -9.26
N ASN A 468 19.98 4.09 -8.68
CA ASN A 468 21.31 3.53 -8.55
C ASN A 468 21.47 2.28 -9.44
N LEU A 469 22.18 2.41 -10.55
CA LEU A 469 22.46 1.28 -11.45
C LEU A 469 23.48 0.28 -10.91
N ALA A 470 24.28 0.71 -9.92
CA ALA A 470 25.26 -0.10 -9.23
C ALA A 470 24.73 -0.56 -7.86
N GLU A 471 23.41 -0.59 -7.67
CA GLU A 471 22.81 -1.11 -6.44
C GLU A 471 23.31 -2.55 -6.19
N GLU A 472 23.71 -2.84 -4.96
CA GLU A 472 23.98 -4.21 -4.55
C GLU A 472 22.67 -4.97 -4.49
N GLN A 473 22.58 -6.08 -5.23
CA GLN A 473 21.41 -6.93 -5.17
C GLN A 473 21.29 -7.57 -3.78
N LEU A 474 20.06 -7.70 -3.30
CA LEU A 474 19.80 -8.44 -2.08
C LEU A 474 20.27 -9.89 -2.26
N GLU A 475 20.80 -10.48 -1.18
CA GLU A 475 21.15 -11.89 -1.15
C GLU A 475 19.89 -12.73 -1.41
N GLN A 476 19.82 -13.35 -2.59
CA GLN A 476 18.72 -14.22 -2.95
C GLN A 476 18.74 -15.50 -2.12
N ARG A 477 17.57 -15.88 -1.61
CA ARG A 477 17.36 -17.12 -0.84
C ARG A 477 16.24 -17.90 -1.49
N PRO A 478 16.53 -18.69 -2.54
CA PRO A 478 15.50 -19.40 -3.25
C PRO A 478 14.80 -20.38 -2.31
N VAL A 479 13.48 -20.36 -2.34
CA VAL A 479 12.63 -21.32 -1.64
C VAL A 479 12.12 -22.30 -2.67
N ASP A 480 12.33 -23.60 -2.44
CA ASP A 480 11.78 -24.65 -3.31
C ASP A 480 10.29 -24.85 -2.99
N VAL A 481 9.45 -23.93 -3.50
CA VAL A 481 8.01 -23.93 -3.31
C VAL A 481 7.40 -25.22 -3.85
N ALA A 482 7.89 -25.74 -4.97
CA ALA A 482 7.43 -27.00 -5.55
C ALA A 482 7.67 -28.18 -4.60
N ALA A 483 8.85 -28.31 -4.01
CA ALA A 483 9.12 -29.36 -3.01
C ALA A 483 8.26 -29.20 -1.76
N LEU A 484 8.06 -27.97 -1.27
CA LEU A 484 7.18 -27.70 -0.13
C LEU A 484 5.72 -28.06 -0.41
N ARG A 485 5.25 -27.79 -1.63
CA ARG A 485 3.93 -28.13 -2.12
C ARG A 485 3.70 -29.64 -2.17
N ILE A 486 4.68 -30.39 -2.68
CA ILE A 486 4.66 -31.87 -2.67
C ILE A 486 4.61 -32.37 -1.23
N ALA A 487 5.46 -31.84 -0.36
CA ALA A 487 5.47 -32.22 1.06
C ALA A 487 4.12 -31.91 1.74
N ALA A 488 3.49 -30.78 1.41
CA ALA A 488 2.14 -30.45 1.88
C ALA A 488 1.11 -31.47 1.40
N ALA A 489 1.10 -31.80 0.10
CA ALA A 489 0.19 -32.81 -0.44
C ALA A 489 0.35 -34.17 0.27
N GLU A 490 1.58 -34.63 0.54
CA GLU A 490 1.83 -35.87 1.28
C GLU A 490 1.28 -35.86 2.71
N ARG A 491 1.33 -34.71 3.43
CA ARG A 491 0.74 -34.58 4.78
C ARG A 491 -0.77 -34.82 4.77
N HIS A 492 -1.44 -34.50 3.66
CA HIS A 492 -2.90 -34.51 3.54
C HIS A 492 -3.47 -35.71 2.77
N LYS A 493 -2.66 -36.45 2.00
CA LYS A 493 -3.09 -37.64 1.25
C LYS A 493 -3.77 -38.73 2.09
N ALA A 494 -3.31 -38.93 3.33
CA ALA A 494 -3.83 -39.96 4.23
C ALA A 494 -5.16 -39.56 4.93
N LYS A 495 -5.55 -38.29 4.85
CA LYS A 495 -6.71 -37.72 5.57
C LYS A 495 -7.99 -37.67 4.75
N ALA A 496 -8.01 -38.23 3.54
CA ALA A 496 -9.12 -38.20 2.57
C ALA A 496 -10.40 -38.98 2.99
N ALA A 497 -10.72 -39.04 4.28
CA ALA A 497 -12.01 -39.51 4.76
C ALA A 497 -13.14 -38.63 4.22
N PHE A 498 -14.27 -39.25 3.89
CA PHE A 498 -15.46 -38.55 3.43
C PHE A 498 -16.06 -37.73 4.58
N LEU A 499 -16.18 -36.42 4.39
CA LEU A 499 -16.96 -35.54 5.24
C LEU A 499 -18.34 -35.35 4.61
N ALA A 500 -19.39 -35.57 5.39
CA ALA A 500 -20.76 -35.39 4.93
C ALA A 500 -21.03 -33.91 4.58
N ASP A 501 -22.06 -33.67 3.75
CA ASP A 501 -22.53 -32.32 3.43
C ASP A 501 -23.00 -31.61 4.70
N LEU A 502 -22.44 -30.43 4.98
CA LEU A 502 -22.75 -29.60 6.13
C LEU A 502 -23.61 -28.38 5.72
N SER A 503 -23.82 -28.13 4.44
CA SER A 503 -24.49 -26.91 3.94
C SER A 503 -25.94 -26.73 4.42
N GLY A 504 -26.58 -27.82 4.86
CA GLY A 504 -27.93 -27.82 5.44
C GLY A 504 -27.99 -27.65 6.97
N GLU A 505 -26.84 -27.58 7.65
CA GLU A 505 -26.80 -27.46 9.11
C GLU A 505 -27.36 -26.12 9.60
N SER A 506 -28.07 -26.17 10.74
CA SER A 506 -28.68 -24.97 11.33
C SER A 506 -27.68 -24.05 12.04
N ASP A 507 -26.56 -24.61 12.51
CA ASP A 507 -25.40 -23.88 13.05
C ASP A 507 -24.16 -24.36 12.29
N LEU A 508 -23.90 -23.71 11.16
CA LEU A 508 -22.90 -24.16 10.19
C LEU A 508 -21.48 -24.06 10.79
N SER A 509 -21.21 -22.99 11.53
CA SER A 509 -19.92 -22.76 12.18
C SER A 509 -19.64 -23.81 13.24
N ALA A 510 -20.61 -24.15 14.11
CA ALA A 510 -20.43 -25.23 15.07
C ALA A 510 -20.09 -26.56 14.38
N ALA A 511 -20.78 -26.89 13.28
CA ALA A 511 -20.53 -28.12 12.52
C ALA A 511 -19.13 -28.13 11.87
N CYS A 512 -18.70 -27.00 11.29
CA CYS A 512 -17.35 -26.87 10.73
C CYS A 512 -16.27 -27.02 11.81
N PHE A 513 -16.51 -26.45 13.00
CA PHE A 513 -15.55 -26.47 14.11
C PHE A 513 -15.40 -27.88 14.67
N GLN A 514 -16.52 -28.61 14.79
CA GLN A 514 -16.52 -30.03 15.14
C GLN A 514 -15.77 -30.87 14.09
N ALA A 515 -15.98 -30.62 12.80
CA ALA A 515 -15.26 -31.34 11.75
C ALA A 515 -13.75 -31.08 11.83
N ALA A 516 -13.33 -29.85 12.12
CA ALA A 516 -11.92 -29.49 12.29
C ALA A 516 -11.29 -30.17 13.52
N SER A 517 -11.99 -30.23 14.66
CA SER A 517 -11.50 -30.93 15.86
C SER A 517 -11.42 -32.45 15.67
N GLU A 518 -12.22 -33.01 14.76
CA GLU A 518 -12.10 -34.40 14.29
C GLU A 518 -11.00 -34.61 13.23
N GLY A 519 -10.27 -33.54 12.87
CA GLY A 519 -9.09 -33.58 12.01
C GLY A 519 -9.36 -33.33 10.52
N ALA A 520 -10.54 -32.83 10.14
CA ALA A 520 -10.83 -32.45 8.76
C ALA A 520 -9.98 -31.26 8.31
N SER A 521 -9.52 -31.28 7.05
CA SER A 521 -8.77 -30.18 6.44
C SER A 521 -9.69 -29.04 5.98
N ILE A 522 -9.09 -27.87 5.75
CA ILE A 522 -9.73 -26.71 5.13
C ILE A 522 -10.48 -27.11 3.85
N ALA A 523 -9.85 -27.91 2.99
CA ALA A 523 -10.44 -28.33 1.72
C ALA A 523 -11.61 -29.31 1.90
N GLN A 524 -11.55 -30.20 2.89
CA GLN A 524 -12.66 -31.10 3.21
C GLN A 524 -13.88 -30.33 3.71
N ILE A 525 -13.67 -29.41 4.66
CA ILE A 525 -14.74 -28.56 5.19
C ILE A 525 -15.29 -27.65 4.08
N ALA A 526 -14.43 -27.02 3.28
CA ALA A 526 -14.82 -26.20 2.13
C ALA A 526 -15.76 -26.94 1.17
N ARG A 527 -15.40 -28.16 0.76
CA ARG A 527 -16.26 -29.01 -0.08
C ARG A 527 -17.59 -29.33 0.59
N ALA A 528 -17.57 -29.66 1.89
CA ALA A 528 -18.76 -29.99 2.66
C ALA A 528 -19.73 -28.81 2.84
N ILE A 529 -19.25 -27.56 2.75
CA ILE A 529 -20.10 -26.35 2.80
C ILE A 529 -20.42 -25.78 1.41
N GLY A 530 -20.17 -26.54 0.34
CA GLY A 530 -20.62 -26.23 -1.01
C GLY A 530 -19.60 -25.54 -1.91
N PHE A 531 -18.32 -25.46 -1.54
CA PHE A 531 -17.30 -24.87 -2.42
C PHE A 531 -17.22 -25.62 -3.76
N HIS A 532 -17.01 -24.84 -4.82
CA HIS A 532 -16.88 -25.27 -6.21
C HIS A 532 -18.13 -25.92 -6.82
N GLN A 533 -19.26 -25.97 -6.10
CA GLN A 533 -20.56 -26.35 -6.66
C GLN A 533 -21.22 -25.19 -7.43
N SER A 534 -20.90 -23.96 -7.05
CA SER A 534 -21.30 -22.72 -7.71
C SER A 534 -20.20 -21.67 -7.51
N SER A 535 -20.24 -20.56 -8.25
CA SER A 535 -19.26 -19.49 -8.06
C SER A 535 -19.87 -18.13 -8.39
N THR A 536 -19.23 -17.08 -7.87
CA THR A 536 -19.42 -15.70 -8.32
C THR A 536 -18.09 -15.23 -8.88
N GLU A 537 -18.11 -14.66 -10.07
CA GLU A 537 -16.92 -14.16 -10.76
C GLU A 537 -17.12 -12.71 -11.19
N ILE A 538 -16.06 -11.91 -11.08
CA ILE A 538 -15.95 -10.54 -11.57
C ILE A 538 -14.56 -10.36 -12.19
N THR A 539 -14.33 -9.26 -12.90
CA THR A 539 -12.95 -8.88 -13.24
C THR A 539 -12.21 -8.52 -11.95
N PRO A 540 -11.06 -9.16 -11.66
CA PRO A 540 -10.27 -8.81 -10.48
C PRO A 540 -9.80 -7.35 -10.57
N ILE A 541 -9.70 -6.70 -9.43
CA ILE A 541 -9.16 -5.34 -9.34
C ILE A 541 -7.64 -5.45 -9.29
N GLU A 542 -6.97 -4.92 -10.31
CA GLU A 542 -5.52 -4.97 -10.44
C GLU A 542 -4.84 -3.91 -9.57
N ALA A 543 -3.69 -4.28 -8.98
CA ALA A 543 -2.88 -3.36 -8.20
C ALA A 543 -2.05 -2.43 -9.10
N HIS A 544 -1.92 -1.17 -8.71
CA HIS A 544 -1.02 -0.20 -9.35
C HIS A 544 0.15 0.09 -8.42
N LEU A 545 1.22 -0.72 -8.52
CA LEU A 545 2.47 -0.46 -7.82
C LEU A 545 3.16 0.74 -8.46
N PHE A 546 3.38 1.82 -7.70
CA PHE A 546 3.80 3.10 -8.29
C PHE A 546 5.13 3.02 -9.02
N ALA A 547 6.05 2.19 -8.52
CA ALA A 547 7.39 2.02 -9.09
C ALA A 547 7.42 1.08 -10.30
N GLN A 548 6.48 0.14 -10.39
CA GLN A 548 6.50 -0.94 -11.37
C GLN A 548 6.74 -0.48 -12.81
N PRO A 549 6.10 0.58 -13.34
CA PRO A 549 6.33 0.99 -14.72
C PRO A 549 7.79 1.37 -15.01
N PHE A 550 8.52 1.93 -14.03
CA PHE A 550 9.95 2.23 -14.17
C PHE A 550 10.82 1.00 -13.89
N GLU A 551 10.44 0.16 -12.93
CA GLU A 551 11.15 -1.08 -12.60
C GLU A 551 11.17 -2.04 -13.80
N GLU A 552 10.06 -2.17 -14.53
CA GLU A 552 9.97 -2.96 -15.78
C GLU A 552 11.01 -2.50 -16.84
N LEU A 553 11.25 -1.18 -16.96
CA LEU A 553 12.27 -0.67 -17.88
C LEU A 553 13.69 -1.07 -17.42
N ARG A 554 13.94 -1.00 -16.12
CA ARG A 554 15.23 -1.40 -15.53
C ARG A 554 15.44 -2.91 -15.63
N ASP A 555 14.42 -3.72 -15.42
CA ASP A 555 14.45 -5.17 -15.55
C ASP A 555 14.82 -5.57 -16.98
N ALA A 556 14.19 -4.94 -17.99
CA ALA A 556 14.53 -5.17 -19.39
C ALA A 556 15.99 -4.79 -19.70
N SER A 557 16.49 -3.68 -19.15
CA SER A 557 17.89 -3.29 -19.27
C SER A 557 18.87 -4.27 -18.57
N ASP A 558 18.49 -4.84 -17.43
CA ASP A 558 19.29 -5.85 -16.72
C ASP A 558 19.40 -7.15 -17.53
N VAL A 559 18.29 -7.59 -18.12
CA VAL A 559 18.26 -8.74 -19.04
C VAL A 559 19.13 -8.46 -20.28
N TRP A 560 19.05 -7.25 -20.84
CA TRP A 560 19.93 -6.83 -21.93
C TRP A 560 21.40 -6.85 -21.54
N CYS A 561 21.75 -6.31 -20.37
CA CYS A 561 23.13 -6.32 -19.87
C CYS A 561 23.67 -7.75 -19.74
N THR A 562 22.85 -8.66 -19.23
CA THR A 562 23.20 -10.08 -19.09
C THR A 562 23.43 -10.75 -20.44
N THR A 563 22.66 -10.40 -21.47
CA THR A 563 22.73 -11.02 -22.80
C THR A 563 23.77 -10.39 -23.74
N LYS A 564 24.02 -9.08 -23.62
CA LYS A 564 24.94 -8.32 -24.50
C LYS A 564 26.26 -7.94 -23.83
N GLY A 565 26.39 -8.13 -22.52
CA GLY A 565 27.57 -7.79 -21.72
C GLY A 565 27.67 -6.32 -21.32
N GLN A 566 26.72 -5.48 -21.72
CA GLN A 566 26.64 -4.06 -21.36
C GLN A 566 25.20 -3.56 -21.44
N ARG A 567 24.87 -2.50 -20.69
CA ARG A 567 23.59 -1.80 -20.76
C ARG A 567 23.46 -0.99 -22.06
N PRO A 568 22.24 -0.61 -22.49
CA PRO A 568 22.09 0.43 -23.52
C PRO A 568 22.74 1.73 -23.02
N ARG A 569 23.48 2.41 -23.90
CA ARG A 569 24.35 3.53 -23.54
C ARG A 569 23.83 4.85 -24.06
N VAL A 570 23.94 5.88 -23.23
CA VAL A 570 23.64 7.28 -23.55
C VAL A 570 24.88 8.12 -23.32
N PHE A 571 25.29 8.88 -24.33
CA PHE A 571 26.43 9.79 -24.24
C PHE A 571 25.96 11.22 -23.94
N LEU A 572 26.50 11.85 -22.90
CA LEU A 572 26.24 13.26 -22.62
C LEU A 572 27.21 14.14 -23.41
N ALA A 573 26.74 14.79 -24.46
CA ALA A 573 27.47 15.86 -25.14
C ALA A 573 27.38 17.15 -24.29
N ASN A 574 28.14 17.19 -23.20
CA ASN A 574 28.27 18.36 -22.34
C ASN A 574 29.03 19.44 -23.12
N MET A 575 28.40 20.58 -23.38
CA MET A 575 29.00 21.63 -24.20
C MET A 575 29.33 22.87 -23.37
N GLY A 576 30.50 23.45 -23.62
CA GLY A 576 30.96 24.64 -22.91
C GLY A 576 31.42 24.37 -21.48
N PRO A 577 31.68 25.43 -20.68
CA PRO A 577 32.24 25.28 -19.34
C PRO A 577 31.32 24.51 -18.39
N VAL A 578 31.90 23.85 -17.38
CA VAL A 578 31.19 23.02 -16.37
C VAL A 578 29.93 23.68 -15.82
N ALA A 579 30.02 24.95 -15.41
CA ALA A 579 28.89 25.70 -14.86
C ALA A 579 27.67 25.80 -15.79
N HIS A 580 27.85 25.67 -17.11
CA HIS A 580 26.76 25.74 -18.08
C HIS A 580 26.05 24.40 -18.29
N HIS A 581 26.72 23.27 -18.06
CA HIS A 581 26.16 21.96 -18.38
C HIS A 581 25.85 21.09 -17.16
N THR A 582 26.46 21.30 -15.98
CA THR A 582 26.28 20.40 -14.81
C THR A 582 24.81 20.17 -14.44
N GLY A 583 23.98 21.23 -14.40
CA GLY A 583 22.56 21.08 -14.06
C GLY A 583 21.78 20.20 -15.05
N ARG A 584 22.04 20.37 -16.36
CA ARG A 584 21.41 19.55 -17.41
C ARG A 584 21.98 18.15 -17.47
N ALA A 585 23.29 18.00 -17.29
CA ALA A 585 23.97 16.71 -17.26
C ALA A 585 23.47 15.84 -16.10
N THR A 586 23.34 16.40 -14.89
CA THR A 586 22.78 15.68 -13.74
C THR A 586 21.31 15.32 -13.96
N PHE A 587 20.50 16.23 -14.51
CA PHE A 587 19.12 15.95 -14.87
C PHE A 587 19.03 14.82 -15.91
N ALA A 588 19.81 14.90 -16.99
CA ALA A 588 19.83 13.89 -18.05
C ALA A 588 20.29 12.53 -17.51
N LYS A 589 21.35 12.50 -16.70
CA LYS A 589 21.81 11.27 -16.05
C LYS A 589 20.69 10.60 -15.25
N ASN A 590 20.06 11.37 -14.35
CA ASN A 590 18.92 10.90 -13.56
C ASN A 590 17.70 10.51 -14.42
N PHE A 591 17.51 11.17 -15.56
CA PHE A 591 16.47 10.85 -16.53
C PHE A 591 16.68 9.45 -17.11
N PHE A 592 17.84 9.20 -17.71
CA PHE A 592 18.15 7.96 -18.43
C PHE A 592 18.40 6.77 -17.51
N GLU A 593 19.06 6.96 -16.37
CA GLU A 593 19.33 5.86 -15.43
C GLU A 593 18.03 5.28 -14.82
N ALA A 594 16.93 6.04 -14.79
CA ALA A 594 15.64 5.51 -14.33
C ALA A 594 15.06 4.47 -15.29
N GLY A 595 15.47 4.50 -16.57
CA GLY A 595 15.15 3.48 -17.57
C GLY A 595 16.25 2.41 -17.69
N GLY A 596 17.26 2.43 -16.81
CA GLY A 596 18.35 1.46 -16.84
C GLY A 596 19.44 1.75 -17.88
N PHE A 597 19.51 2.93 -18.48
CA PHE A 597 20.59 3.26 -19.42
C PHE A 597 21.90 3.57 -18.70
N GLU A 598 23.02 3.06 -19.19
CA GLU A 598 24.35 3.49 -18.74
C GLU A 598 24.67 4.86 -19.36
N VAL A 599 24.89 5.86 -18.50
CA VAL A 599 25.13 7.24 -18.93
C VAL A 599 26.63 7.57 -18.88
N ILE A 600 27.19 7.92 -20.03
CA ILE A 600 28.61 8.27 -20.21
C ILE A 600 28.75 9.79 -20.17
N GLY A 601 29.27 10.29 -19.05
CA GLY A 601 29.54 11.72 -18.81
C GLY A 601 30.98 12.15 -19.15
N ASN A 602 31.24 13.45 -19.10
CA ASN A 602 32.55 14.09 -19.30
C ASN A 602 32.55 15.52 -18.73
N ASP A 603 33.71 16.17 -18.71
CA ASP A 603 33.91 17.53 -18.16
C ASP A 603 33.63 18.67 -19.17
N GLY A 604 33.09 18.34 -20.34
CA GLY A 604 32.66 19.29 -21.38
C GLY A 604 33.55 19.34 -22.61
N PHE A 605 32.95 19.67 -23.75
CA PHE A 605 33.61 19.85 -25.05
C PHE A 605 33.61 21.32 -25.48
N GLN A 606 34.70 21.73 -26.12
CA GLN A 606 34.85 23.09 -26.68
C GLN A 606 34.15 23.25 -28.02
N ASP A 607 34.09 22.18 -28.82
CA ASP A 607 33.54 22.18 -30.17
C ASP A 607 32.81 20.88 -30.53
N ALA A 608 32.10 20.91 -31.65
CA ALA A 608 31.28 19.82 -32.14
C ALA A 608 32.10 18.58 -32.56
N ASP A 609 33.31 18.78 -33.09
CA ASP A 609 34.17 17.70 -33.57
C ASP A 609 34.72 16.86 -32.40
N ALA A 610 35.10 17.51 -31.30
CA ALA A 610 35.52 16.83 -30.08
C ALA A 610 34.38 16.00 -29.46
N ALA A 611 33.16 16.55 -29.43
CA ALA A 611 31.98 15.83 -28.94
C ALA A 611 31.64 14.62 -29.84
N ALA A 612 31.74 14.79 -31.16
CA ALA A 612 31.49 13.74 -32.14
C ALA A 612 32.52 12.61 -32.09
N ALA A 613 33.81 12.92 -31.85
CA ALA A 613 34.85 11.92 -31.64
C ALA A 613 34.59 11.11 -30.36
N ALA A 614 34.31 11.79 -29.25
CA ALA A 614 34.02 11.13 -27.97
C ALA A 614 32.74 10.27 -28.01
N LEU A 615 31.72 10.67 -28.78
CA LEU A 615 30.54 9.82 -29.02
C LEU A 615 30.94 8.49 -29.69
N LYS A 616 31.79 8.51 -30.72
CA LYS A 616 32.25 7.28 -31.39
C LYS A 616 32.97 6.36 -30.42
N ASP A 617 33.85 6.92 -29.59
CA ASP A 617 34.63 6.15 -28.61
C ASP A 617 33.74 5.56 -27.49
N SER A 618 32.62 6.23 -27.17
CA SER A 618 31.67 5.77 -26.15
C SER A 618 30.89 4.51 -26.54
N GLY A 619 30.72 4.27 -27.85
CA GLY A 619 29.86 3.23 -28.39
C GLY A 619 28.36 3.44 -28.12
N ALA A 620 27.95 4.64 -27.71
CA ALA A 620 26.55 4.99 -27.50
C ALA A 620 25.84 5.31 -28.83
N ASN A 621 24.60 4.84 -28.97
CA ASN A 621 23.73 5.18 -30.11
C ASN A 621 22.88 6.44 -29.85
N ILE A 622 22.78 6.85 -28.59
CA ILE A 622 22.00 8.01 -28.15
C ILE A 622 22.97 9.08 -27.64
N ALA A 623 22.81 10.32 -28.11
CA ALA A 623 23.59 11.48 -27.66
C ALA A 623 22.68 12.56 -27.08
N VAL A 624 23.07 13.16 -25.95
CA VAL A 624 22.27 14.17 -25.24
C VAL A 624 23.06 15.47 -25.11
N ILE A 625 22.60 16.52 -25.76
CA ILE A 625 23.23 17.84 -25.70
C ILE A 625 22.85 18.54 -24.39
N CYS A 626 23.84 18.74 -23.53
CA CYS A 626 23.69 19.40 -22.23
C CYS A 626 24.44 20.73 -22.21
N SER A 627 23.72 21.84 -22.07
CA SER A 627 24.28 23.19 -21.97
C SER A 627 23.25 24.15 -21.35
N SER A 628 23.56 25.44 -21.32
CA SER A 628 22.64 26.47 -20.85
C SER A 628 21.72 26.96 -21.98
N ASP A 629 20.50 27.37 -21.63
CA ASP A 629 19.50 27.88 -22.59
C ASP A 629 20.03 29.03 -23.47
N LYS A 630 20.97 29.83 -22.94
CA LYS A 630 21.64 30.92 -23.67
C LYS A 630 22.54 30.46 -24.81
N LEU A 631 23.15 29.28 -24.68
CA LEU A 631 24.14 28.78 -25.64
C LEU A 631 23.52 27.86 -26.70
N TYR A 632 22.34 27.29 -26.44
CA TYR A 632 21.69 26.37 -27.39
C TYR A 632 21.49 26.94 -28.81
N PRO A 633 21.02 28.19 -29.01
CA PRO A 633 20.82 28.73 -30.36
C PRO A 633 22.10 28.75 -31.21
N GLU A 634 23.26 28.95 -30.58
CA GLU A 634 24.55 29.02 -31.28
C GLU A 634 25.15 27.62 -31.52
N MET A 635 25.01 26.69 -30.58
CA MET A 635 25.68 25.39 -30.65
C MET A 635 24.87 24.30 -31.35
N VAL A 636 23.54 24.30 -31.23
CA VAL A 636 22.70 23.22 -31.77
C VAL A 636 22.89 23.04 -33.28
N PRO A 637 22.95 24.10 -34.12
CA PRO A 637 23.17 23.95 -35.55
C PRO A 637 24.49 23.26 -35.94
N ALA A 638 25.52 23.35 -35.09
CA ALA A 638 26.84 22.76 -35.34
C ALA A 638 26.99 21.37 -34.69
N VAL A 639 26.56 21.22 -33.45
CA VAL A 639 26.76 20.00 -32.64
C VAL A 639 25.86 18.87 -33.12
N THR A 640 24.59 19.14 -33.42
CA THR A 640 23.62 18.10 -33.78
C THR A 640 24.01 17.34 -35.06
N PRO A 641 24.36 18.01 -36.18
CA PRO A 641 24.80 17.30 -37.37
C PRO A 641 26.10 16.51 -37.15
N ALA A 642 27.03 17.02 -36.33
CA ALA A 642 28.27 16.34 -36.01
C ALA A 642 28.02 15.03 -35.23
N LEU A 643 27.11 15.05 -34.25
CA LEU A 643 26.72 13.85 -33.49
C LEU A 643 26.00 12.82 -34.39
N LYS A 644 25.09 13.26 -35.27
CA LYS A 644 24.45 12.39 -36.26
C LYS A 644 25.47 11.75 -37.20
N ALA A 645 26.40 12.54 -37.74
CA ALA A 645 27.48 12.05 -38.59
C ALA A 645 28.44 11.10 -37.85
N ALA A 646 28.55 11.23 -36.52
CA ALA A 646 29.31 10.33 -35.68
C ALA A 646 28.61 9.00 -35.37
N GLY A 647 27.33 8.85 -35.73
CA GLY A 647 26.59 7.59 -35.60
C GLY A 647 25.49 7.62 -34.54
N ALA A 648 25.18 8.78 -33.94
CA ALA A 648 24.00 8.90 -33.09
C ALA A 648 22.73 8.59 -33.89
N ARG A 649 22.00 7.56 -33.49
CA ARG A 649 20.66 7.26 -34.00
C ARG A 649 19.66 8.29 -33.49
N SER A 650 19.73 8.59 -32.19
CA SER A 650 18.93 9.63 -31.55
C SER A 650 19.82 10.72 -30.94
N VAL A 651 19.57 11.97 -31.31
CA VAL A 651 20.14 13.16 -30.68
C VAL A 651 19.04 13.89 -29.92
N ILE A 652 19.27 14.05 -28.62
CA ILE A 652 18.32 14.58 -27.65
C ILE A 652 18.88 15.87 -27.08
N LEU A 653 18.03 16.87 -26.84
CA LEU A 653 18.43 18.11 -26.15
C LEU A 653 17.83 18.18 -24.75
N ALA A 654 18.66 18.47 -23.75
CA ALA A 654 18.25 18.62 -22.36
C ALA A 654 17.76 20.05 -22.05
N GLY A 655 16.55 20.38 -22.45
CA GLY A 655 15.95 21.71 -22.29
C GLY A 655 14.62 21.83 -23.03
N HIS A 656 13.78 22.76 -22.59
CA HIS A 656 12.52 23.04 -23.29
C HIS A 656 12.82 23.87 -24.55
N PRO A 657 12.34 23.47 -25.75
CA PRO A 657 12.74 24.11 -27.00
C PRO A 657 12.17 25.52 -27.18
N GLY A 658 10.97 25.78 -26.66
CA GLY A 658 10.30 27.07 -26.83
C GLY A 658 10.11 27.39 -28.30
N ASP A 659 10.35 28.65 -28.68
CA ASP A 659 10.21 29.10 -30.07
C ASP A 659 11.27 28.51 -31.02
N ASN A 660 12.31 27.85 -30.51
CA ASN A 660 13.37 27.25 -31.31
C ASN A 660 13.07 25.81 -31.76
N GLU A 661 11.92 25.23 -31.42
CA GLU A 661 11.65 23.81 -31.69
C GLU A 661 11.80 23.44 -33.17
N ALA A 662 11.20 24.23 -34.06
CA ALA A 662 11.24 23.96 -35.49
C ALA A 662 12.68 23.98 -36.04
N SER A 663 13.48 24.98 -35.67
CA SER A 663 14.86 25.12 -36.15
C SER A 663 15.77 24.04 -35.58
N TRP A 664 15.58 23.64 -34.33
CA TRP A 664 16.37 22.58 -33.69
C TRP A 664 16.02 21.20 -34.23
N ARG A 665 14.74 20.95 -34.56
CA ARG A 665 14.34 19.72 -35.27
C ARG A 665 14.90 19.67 -36.69
N GLU A 666 14.90 20.78 -37.42
CA GLU A 666 15.53 20.87 -38.74
C GLU A 666 17.05 20.63 -38.69
N ALA A 667 17.71 21.07 -37.61
CA ALA A 667 19.12 20.77 -37.34
C ALA A 667 19.38 19.29 -36.99
N GLY A 668 18.33 18.48 -36.77
CA GLY A 668 18.41 17.04 -36.54
C GLY A 668 18.19 16.59 -35.09
N ILE A 669 17.64 17.43 -34.21
CA ILE A 669 17.23 17.02 -32.85
C ILE A 669 15.95 16.17 -32.97
N ASP A 670 15.99 14.94 -32.43
CA ASP A 670 14.85 14.04 -32.47
C ASP A 670 13.90 14.29 -31.29
N ARG A 671 14.45 14.53 -30.09
CA ARG A 671 13.68 14.64 -28.84
C ARG A 671 14.19 15.73 -27.91
N PHE A 672 13.31 16.20 -27.03
CA PHE A 672 13.61 17.16 -25.97
C PHE A 672 13.25 16.57 -24.61
N ILE A 673 14.17 16.65 -23.65
CA ILE A 673 13.91 16.25 -22.26
C ILE A 673 13.95 17.46 -21.34
N PHE A 674 12.94 17.62 -20.49
CA PHE A 674 12.80 18.76 -19.58
C PHE A 674 11.87 18.42 -18.41
N ILE A 675 11.84 19.29 -17.40
CA ILE A 675 10.98 19.10 -16.22
C ILE A 675 9.51 18.98 -16.65
N LYS A 676 8.84 17.89 -16.21
CA LYS A 676 7.44 17.52 -16.56
C LYS A 676 7.21 16.97 -17.97
N CYS A 677 8.26 16.66 -18.75
CA CYS A 677 8.03 15.80 -19.91
C CYS A 677 7.67 14.37 -19.46
N ASP A 678 7.04 13.60 -20.33
CA ASP A 678 6.68 12.21 -20.02
C ASP A 678 7.94 11.35 -20.05
N VAL A 679 8.53 11.15 -18.86
CA VAL A 679 9.80 10.46 -18.71
C VAL A 679 9.64 8.98 -19.04
N LEU A 680 8.56 8.38 -18.54
CA LEU A 680 8.28 6.96 -18.72
C LEU A 680 8.09 6.60 -20.20
N ALA A 681 7.25 7.34 -20.92
CA ALA A 681 7.03 7.12 -22.35
C ALA A 681 8.33 7.33 -23.16
N THR A 682 9.06 8.42 -22.88
CA THR A 682 10.32 8.72 -23.59
C THR A 682 11.34 7.60 -23.42
N LEU A 683 11.54 7.11 -22.19
CA LEU A 683 12.49 6.02 -21.90
C LEU A 683 12.05 4.71 -22.54
N ARG A 684 10.76 4.36 -22.48
CA ARG A 684 10.22 3.15 -23.10
C ARG A 684 10.46 3.16 -24.61
N GLU A 685 10.13 4.26 -25.28
CA GLU A 685 10.36 4.41 -26.72
C GLU A 685 11.84 4.29 -27.08
N LEU A 686 12.75 4.87 -26.29
CA LEU A 686 14.19 4.76 -26.55
C LEU A 686 14.73 3.33 -26.34
N LEU A 687 14.18 2.59 -25.38
CA LEU A 687 14.51 1.18 -25.19
C LEU A 687 13.99 0.32 -26.36
N VAL A 688 12.85 0.67 -26.95
CA VAL A 688 12.36 0.05 -28.20
C VAL A 688 13.31 0.38 -29.37
N ASP A 689 13.73 1.64 -29.51
CA ASP A 689 14.67 2.07 -30.56
C ASP A 689 16.03 1.34 -30.48
N GLU A 690 16.49 1.04 -29.25
CA GLU A 690 17.71 0.26 -29.00
C GLU A 690 17.50 -1.27 -29.11
N GLY A 691 16.26 -1.73 -29.27
CA GLY A 691 15.90 -3.15 -29.35
C GLY A 691 15.95 -3.89 -28.02
N VAL A 692 15.94 -3.16 -26.89
CA VAL A 692 15.85 -3.72 -25.54
C VAL A 692 14.43 -4.19 -25.25
N LEU A 693 13.44 -3.40 -25.66
CA LEU A 693 12.01 -3.71 -25.61
C LEU A 693 11.48 -4.00 -27.00
N SER A 694 10.44 -4.84 -27.09
CA SER A 694 9.75 -5.22 -28.32
C SER A 694 8.53 -4.37 -28.62
#